data_AF-A0A5S3QHR6-F1
#
_entry.id   AF-A0A5S3QHR6-F1
#
_cell.length_a   1.000
_cell.length_b   1.000
_cell.length_c   1.000
_cell.angle_alpha   90.00
_cell.angle_beta   90.00
_cell.angle_gamma   90.00
#
_symmetry.space_group_name_H-M   'P 1'
#
loop_
_entity.id
_entity.type
_entity.pdbx_description
1 polymer ?
#
loop_
_entity_poly.entity_id
_entity_poly.type
_entity_poly.pdbx_seq_one_letter_code
_entity_poly.pdbx_strand_id
1 'polypeptide(L)'
;MRKQFILLLFLLGTAISFAQRSKTVTIGILADEASVENAPLLEKLQNEITAVVGQDAKVVFKDPVENNFDLDTAKANYLALEASDVDIILAFGVINNIALYQQKTYAKPVIVFGSVNSDFIDLPEDQKTSGINNIAYIIAPLSYSKDLDAFNSLYEYKKVGILVDDYLPEALPIKELFDTYFADKDATYTLINLPENGDISNVIGDIDAVYLAGGFALSDAALKTLISTINENQLPSFSANRKQDVEKGILATNQPESNIDQFFRRLALDVESIVNGTNPSELPMLLEYKNRLSLNFNTAKEIKFPLRYSMLGTVDIVGGENNFISENAYSLLDIMNGVIGRNLGLEAERKNIDLSSQDVKTAKSNFLPDVSASATGVYLDPRVAEISGGANPEFSTSGTVGLNQLIYSEGAAAGITIQENLQKAQQETYNAAELDAVLNGSVAYFNALILKTNAQIQAQNLEVTKKNLEISEQNFEAGAAGKSDVLRFRSQLAQNMQTLIEAGNQLNQAYFTVNQLMNNPIDTEIDVEDAIISEGLFSNYKYQDFYDILDNPKLRPNLVDFLIEEAKNNAPELKNIGYNLAATQRNYRLNSAGRFVPTVALQGQYNLALSQSGAGSTPTAGIPVAPDGVYNFGLNVSLPIFNQNLRNINKQTAKIQEDQLNIQKSNIDLNIETNINALVLDLTNEIANIQISKIAEEAAKESLDLTQNAYSQGAVPLIQLIDAQTNYLQSQIASANANYNYLLASMQLERAIGYFFLLNSEDTNQAFIQRAQAFILSRN
;
A
#
# COMPACT_ATOMS: atom_id res chain seq x y z
N MET A 1 16.64 89.29 40.60
CA MET A 1 16.69 87.82 40.52
C MET A 1 16.75 87.46 39.04
N ARG A 2 17.86 87.31 38.30
CA ARG A 2 19.25 86.87 38.53
C ARG A 2 19.37 85.48 39.16
N LYS A 3 19.92 84.58 38.34
CA LYS A 3 20.51 83.24 38.62
C LYS A 3 19.52 82.07 38.76
N GLN A 4 19.31 81.34 37.65
CA GLN A 4 19.39 79.86 37.61
C GLN A 4 19.15 79.24 36.22
N PHE A 5 18.92 80.01 35.15
CA PHE A 5 18.81 79.49 33.78
C PHE A 5 20.13 79.34 33.00
N ILE A 6 21.27 79.48 33.69
CA ILE A 6 22.61 79.34 33.11
C ILE A 6 23.32 78.23 33.88
N LEU A 7 22.90 76.99 33.68
CA LEU A 7 23.70 75.81 34.02
C LEU A 7 23.37 74.58 33.15
N LEU A 8 22.28 74.59 32.37
CA LEU A 8 21.97 73.49 31.44
C LEU A 8 22.51 73.70 30.01
N LEU A 9 23.12 74.86 29.72
CA LEU A 9 23.66 75.22 28.40
C LEU A 9 25.20 75.13 28.32
N PHE A 10 25.85 74.56 29.34
CA PHE A 10 27.31 74.41 29.43
C PHE A 10 27.78 72.95 29.54
N LEU A 11 26.92 71.99 29.15
CA LEU A 11 27.26 70.58 28.87
C LEU A 11 26.89 70.24 27.41
N LEU A 12 27.00 71.22 26.52
CA LEU A 12 26.74 71.11 25.08
C LEU A 12 27.97 71.54 24.26
N GLY A 13 29.16 71.30 24.82
CA GLY A 13 30.44 71.63 24.23
C GLY A 13 31.46 70.54 24.54
N THR A 14 31.36 69.41 23.85
CA THR A 14 32.41 68.42 23.48
C THR A 14 31.74 67.09 23.14
N ALA A 15 30.88 67.08 22.12
CA ALA A 15 30.74 65.90 21.28
C ALA A 15 31.08 66.39 19.88
N ILE A 16 32.38 66.46 19.62
CA ILE A 16 32.86 66.32 18.24
C ILE A 16 32.27 64.98 17.81
N SER A 17 31.24 65.02 16.97
CA SER A 17 30.88 63.88 16.15
C SER A 17 32.14 63.54 15.38
N PHE A 18 32.91 62.58 15.89
CA PHE A 18 33.69 61.71 15.05
C PHE A 18 32.66 61.11 14.11
N ALA A 19 32.45 61.73 12.95
CA ALA A 19 32.05 61.00 11.77
C ALA A 19 33.14 59.93 11.64
N GLN A 20 32.84 58.74 12.14
CA GLN A 20 33.64 57.55 11.93
C GLN A 20 33.79 57.50 10.42
N ARG A 21 35.00 57.82 9.92
CA ARG A 21 35.31 57.60 8.51
C ARG A 21 35.03 56.13 8.31
N SER A 22 33.93 55.82 7.63
CA SER A 22 33.60 54.47 7.19
C SER A 22 34.89 53.91 6.59
N LYS A 23 35.45 52.91 7.29
CA LYS A 23 36.70 52.28 6.90
C LYS A 23 36.40 51.62 5.56
N THR A 24 37.12 51.97 4.50
CA THR A 24 36.98 51.24 3.24
C THR A 24 37.77 49.95 3.38
N VAL A 25 37.14 48.81 3.12
CA VAL A 25 37.77 47.48 3.16
C VAL A 25 37.68 46.89 1.76
N THR A 26 38.84 46.60 1.18
CA THR A 26 38.96 46.01 -0.15
C THR A 26 39.10 44.50 -0.02
N ILE A 27 38.22 43.74 -0.66
CA ILE A 27 38.21 42.29 -0.61
C ILE A 27 38.64 41.72 -1.96
N GLY A 28 39.69 40.88 -1.96
CA GLY A 28 40.13 40.12 -3.12
C GLY A 28 39.53 38.72 -3.08
N ILE A 29 39.16 38.16 -4.24
CA ILE A 29 38.53 36.85 -4.36
C ILE A 29 39.42 35.94 -5.20
N LEU A 30 39.75 34.76 -4.69
CA LEU A 30 40.35 33.66 -5.43
C LEU A 30 39.27 32.60 -5.68
N ALA A 31 39.17 32.10 -6.91
CA ALA A 31 38.24 31.03 -7.29
C ALA A 31 38.96 29.97 -8.13
N ASP A 32 38.44 28.74 -8.16
CA ASP A 32 39.01 27.70 -9.03
C ASP A 32 38.62 27.93 -10.50
N GLU A 33 37.34 28.16 -10.78
CA GLU A 33 36.83 28.52 -12.11
C GLU A 33 35.51 29.30 -11.99
N ALA A 34 35.29 30.30 -12.85
CA ALA A 34 33.99 30.97 -12.97
C ALA A 34 33.09 30.25 -13.98
N SER A 35 32.33 29.27 -13.50
CA SER A 35 31.25 28.67 -14.30
C SER A 35 30.01 29.58 -14.34
N VAL A 36 29.17 29.42 -15.37
CA VAL A 36 27.86 30.08 -15.49
C VAL A 36 26.96 29.79 -14.27
N GLU A 37 27.16 28.65 -13.62
CA GLU A 37 26.40 28.23 -12.43
C GLU A 37 26.95 28.84 -11.12
N ASN A 38 28.24 29.22 -11.06
CA ASN A 38 28.87 29.74 -9.85
C ASN A 38 28.78 31.27 -9.70
N ALA A 39 28.62 32.01 -10.80
CA ALA A 39 28.51 33.47 -10.78
C ALA A 39 27.37 34.01 -9.87
N PRO A 40 26.14 33.43 -9.88
CA PRO A 40 25.06 33.86 -8.99
C PRO A 40 25.36 33.62 -7.50
N LEU A 41 26.10 32.56 -7.18
CA LEU A 41 26.49 32.25 -5.79
C LEU A 41 27.49 33.27 -5.25
N LEU A 42 28.43 33.70 -6.10
CA LEU A 42 29.40 34.72 -5.73
C LEU A 42 28.73 36.08 -5.52
N GLU A 43 27.79 36.46 -6.39
CA GLU A 43 26.98 37.66 -6.22
C GLU A 43 26.17 37.62 -4.91
N LYS A 44 25.59 36.46 -4.59
CA LYS A 44 24.86 36.26 -3.33
C LYS A 44 25.77 36.43 -2.10
N LEU A 45 26.97 35.84 -2.12
CA LEU A 45 27.96 36.00 -1.06
C LEU A 45 28.40 37.48 -0.91
N GLN A 46 28.67 38.17 -2.01
CA GLN A 46 29.05 39.59 -2.00
C GLN A 46 27.93 40.46 -1.40
N ASN A 47 26.67 40.18 -1.76
CA ASN A 47 25.50 40.87 -1.22
C ASN A 47 25.34 40.63 0.28
N GLU A 48 25.51 39.37 0.74
CA GLU A 48 25.42 39.03 2.16
C GLU A 48 26.53 39.73 2.97
N ILE A 49 27.78 39.67 2.52
CA ILE A 49 28.90 40.39 3.15
C ILE A 49 28.62 41.89 3.21
N THR A 50 28.10 42.49 2.12
CA THR A 50 27.76 43.90 2.09
C THR A 50 26.63 44.23 3.08
N ALA A 51 25.64 43.34 3.23
CA ALA A 51 24.53 43.53 4.15
C ALA A 51 24.96 43.45 5.63
N VAL A 52 25.87 42.53 5.96
CA VAL A 52 26.40 42.38 7.33
C VAL A 52 27.39 43.49 7.66
N VAL A 53 28.45 43.61 6.86
CA VAL A 53 29.59 44.50 7.14
C VAL A 53 29.28 45.96 6.81
N GLY A 54 28.30 46.23 5.94
CA GLY A 54 27.99 47.56 5.42
C GLY A 54 27.59 48.60 6.46
N GLN A 55 27.24 48.18 7.69
CA GLN A 55 27.02 49.09 8.82
C GLN A 55 28.34 49.59 9.44
N ASP A 56 29.40 48.79 9.40
CA ASP A 56 30.69 49.06 10.04
C ASP A 56 31.74 49.61 9.06
N ALA A 57 31.70 49.20 7.80
CA ALA A 57 32.69 49.54 6.77
C ALA A 57 32.11 49.59 5.36
N LYS A 58 32.74 50.37 4.47
CA LYS A 58 32.43 50.35 3.04
C LYS A 58 33.21 49.24 2.37
N VAL A 59 32.52 48.19 1.94
CA VAL A 59 33.13 47.03 1.26
C VAL A 59 33.31 47.32 -0.23
N VAL A 60 34.48 46.98 -0.77
CA VAL A 60 34.80 47.05 -2.21
C VAL A 60 35.38 45.71 -2.65
N PHE A 61 34.73 45.01 -3.57
CA PHE A 61 35.24 43.75 -4.12
C PHE A 61 36.10 44.01 -5.36
N LYS A 62 37.23 43.30 -5.48
CA LYS A 62 37.97 43.17 -6.73
C LYS A 62 37.37 42.05 -7.58
N ASP A 63 37.63 42.08 -8.88
CA ASP A 63 37.24 40.99 -9.78
C ASP A 63 37.88 39.67 -9.30
N PRO A 64 37.14 38.54 -9.36
CA PRO A 64 37.67 37.23 -8.98
C PRO A 64 38.86 36.86 -9.85
N VAL A 65 39.87 36.24 -9.24
CA VAL A 65 41.03 35.71 -9.95
C VAL A 65 40.95 34.19 -9.96
N GLU A 66 40.87 33.62 -11.15
CA GLU A 66 40.65 32.18 -11.38
C GLU A 66 41.97 31.43 -11.56
N ASN A 67 42.03 30.20 -11.04
CA ASN A 67 43.19 29.33 -11.19
C ASN A 67 43.03 28.23 -12.27
N ASN A 68 41.81 28.03 -12.79
CA ASN A 68 41.46 26.98 -13.77
C ASN A 68 41.92 25.58 -13.33
N PHE A 69 41.71 25.28 -12.05
CA PHE A 69 42.15 24.07 -11.37
C PHE A 69 43.67 23.80 -11.38
N ASP A 70 44.50 24.81 -11.66
CA ASP A 70 45.96 24.70 -11.64
C ASP A 70 46.57 25.21 -10.32
N LEU A 71 47.32 24.34 -9.64
CA LEU A 71 47.87 24.61 -8.30
C LEU A 71 48.92 25.73 -8.29
N ASP A 72 49.76 25.80 -9.33
CA ASP A 72 50.80 26.83 -9.44
C ASP A 72 50.19 28.19 -9.74
N THR A 73 49.16 28.24 -10.56
CA THR A 73 48.35 29.43 -10.84
C THR A 73 47.63 29.90 -9.58
N ALA A 74 47.05 29.01 -8.78
CA ALA A 74 46.42 29.38 -7.50
C ALA A 74 47.42 30.05 -6.54
N LYS A 75 48.64 29.51 -6.43
CA LYS A 75 49.71 30.12 -5.62
C LYS A 75 50.13 31.48 -6.16
N ALA A 76 50.28 31.62 -7.48
CA ALA A 76 50.63 32.88 -8.12
C ALA A 76 49.55 33.96 -7.91
N ASN A 77 48.28 33.58 -8.04
CA ASN A 77 47.13 34.47 -7.81
C ASN A 77 47.07 34.97 -6.36
N TYR A 78 47.29 34.07 -5.39
CA TYR A 78 47.38 34.46 -3.98
C TYR A 78 48.49 35.49 -3.73
N LEU A 79 49.72 35.23 -4.21
CA LEU A 79 50.85 36.14 -4.04
C LEU A 79 50.60 37.50 -4.72
N ALA A 80 49.91 37.52 -5.85
CA ALA A 80 49.53 38.74 -6.54
C ALA A 80 48.53 39.58 -5.72
N LEU A 81 47.49 38.96 -5.14
CA LEU A 81 46.55 39.65 -4.26
C LEU A 81 47.21 40.09 -2.93
N GLU A 82 48.13 39.29 -2.40
CA GLU A 82 48.91 39.64 -1.22
C GLU A 82 49.73 40.92 -1.45
N ALA A 83 50.34 41.07 -2.64
CA ALA A 83 51.09 42.28 -3.01
C ALA A 83 50.22 43.49 -3.39
N SER A 84 48.89 43.33 -3.52
CA SER A 84 47.96 44.38 -3.98
C SER A 84 47.44 45.29 -2.85
N ASP A 85 46.45 46.15 -3.16
CA ASP A 85 45.73 47.02 -2.21
C ASP A 85 44.58 46.33 -1.45
N VAL A 86 44.45 45.00 -1.58
CA VAL A 86 43.44 44.19 -0.88
C VAL A 86 43.71 44.13 0.63
N ASP A 87 42.66 44.27 1.45
CA ASP A 87 42.71 44.17 2.91
C ASP A 87 42.38 42.76 3.43
N ILE A 88 41.47 42.04 2.76
CA ILE A 88 41.04 40.67 3.10
C ILE A 88 41.00 39.83 1.83
N ILE A 89 41.53 38.61 1.88
CA ILE A 89 41.47 37.66 0.77
C ILE A 89 40.44 36.57 1.09
N LEU A 90 39.46 36.42 0.21
CA LEU A 90 38.48 35.35 0.23
C LEU A 90 38.90 34.30 -0.78
N ALA A 91 39.26 33.11 -0.32
CA ALA A 91 39.73 32.03 -1.18
C ALA A 91 38.74 30.88 -1.21
N PHE A 92 38.10 30.70 -2.37
CA PHE A 92 37.09 29.68 -2.63
C PHE A 92 37.63 28.62 -3.59
N GLY A 93 37.33 27.35 -3.30
CA GLY A 93 37.66 26.24 -4.18
C GLY A 93 38.68 25.27 -3.57
N VAL A 94 38.71 24.07 -4.14
CA VAL A 94 39.55 22.94 -3.73
C VAL A 94 41.02 23.27 -3.97
N ILE A 95 41.37 23.82 -5.14
CA ILE A 95 42.76 24.11 -5.49
C ILE A 95 43.31 25.27 -4.68
N ASN A 96 42.51 26.33 -4.50
CA ASN A 96 42.88 27.43 -3.59
C ASN A 96 43.09 26.95 -2.15
N ASN A 97 42.26 26.02 -1.66
CA ASN A 97 42.42 25.44 -0.33
C ASN A 97 43.77 24.74 -0.17
N ILE A 98 44.13 23.88 -1.12
CA ILE A 98 45.39 23.12 -1.09
C ILE A 98 46.58 24.07 -1.19
N ALA A 99 46.55 25.01 -2.14
CA ALA A 99 47.60 26.00 -2.34
C ALA A 99 47.87 26.80 -1.05
N LEU A 100 46.81 27.23 -0.38
CA LEU A 100 46.90 28.01 0.84
C LEU A 100 47.29 27.16 2.04
N TYR A 101 46.80 25.94 2.19
CA TYR A 101 47.23 25.03 3.26
C TYR A 101 48.75 24.74 3.23
N GLN A 102 49.36 24.78 2.04
CA GLN A 102 50.80 24.64 1.84
C GLN A 102 51.61 25.91 2.20
N GLN A 103 51.02 27.11 2.22
CA GLN A 103 51.74 28.39 2.41
C GLN A 103 52.27 28.62 3.85
N LYS A 104 51.69 27.99 4.88
CA LYS A 104 52.07 28.05 6.31
C LYS A 104 52.12 29.45 6.97
N THR A 105 52.29 30.54 6.24
CA THR A 105 52.36 31.93 6.72
C THR A 105 51.60 32.87 5.78
N TYR A 106 50.89 33.85 6.33
CA TYR A 106 50.03 34.77 5.56
C TYR A 106 50.24 36.22 6.02
N ALA A 107 50.59 37.15 5.11
CA ALA A 107 50.82 38.54 5.49
C ALA A 107 49.51 39.33 5.67
N LYS A 108 48.44 38.91 5.00
CA LYS A 108 47.11 39.52 5.05
C LYS A 108 46.06 38.53 5.57
N PRO A 109 44.97 39.00 6.20
CA PRO A 109 43.84 38.17 6.56
C PRO A 109 43.30 37.39 5.35
N VAL A 110 43.27 36.07 5.47
CA VAL A 110 42.71 35.15 4.48
C VAL A 110 41.59 34.35 5.14
N ILE A 111 40.42 34.31 4.51
CA ILE A 111 39.40 33.31 4.82
C ILE A 111 39.39 32.32 3.66
N VAL A 112 39.71 31.09 3.98
CA VAL A 112 39.66 29.96 3.04
C VAL A 112 38.38 29.21 3.29
N PHE A 113 37.57 29.01 2.26
CA PHE A 113 36.26 28.40 2.40
C PHE A 113 35.87 27.58 1.17
N GLY A 114 34.92 26.68 1.34
CA GLY A 114 34.49 25.72 0.32
C GLY A 114 34.74 24.29 0.76
N SER A 115 34.41 23.35 -0.10
CA SER A 115 34.52 21.91 0.15
C SER A 115 35.98 21.52 0.38
N VAL A 116 36.34 21.25 1.63
CA VAL A 116 37.62 20.65 2.00
C VAL A 116 37.35 19.23 2.39
N ASN A 117 37.83 18.30 1.58
CA ASN A 117 37.79 16.90 1.95
C ASN A 117 38.86 16.66 3.04
N SER A 118 38.39 16.27 4.22
CA SER A 118 39.21 15.96 5.40
C SER A 118 40.18 14.80 5.15
N ASP A 119 39.97 14.00 4.12
CA ASP A 119 40.87 12.91 3.75
C ASP A 119 42.21 13.42 3.15
N PHE A 120 42.27 14.68 2.67
CA PHE A 120 43.49 15.27 2.07
C PHE A 120 44.20 16.29 2.97
N ILE A 121 43.59 16.67 4.10
CA ILE A 121 44.13 17.70 4.99
C ILE A 121 44.18 17.17 6.42
N ASP A 122 45.37 17.15 7.01
CA ASP A 122 45.58 16.77 8.41
C ASP A 122 45.15 17.93 9.32
N LEU A 123 43.93 17.87 9.82
CA LEU A 123 43.36 18.76 10.82
C LEU A 123 43.03 17.94 12.08
N PRO A 124 43.63 18.26 13.25
CA PRO A 124 43.31 17.59 14.50
C PRO A 124 41.81 17.70 14.83
N GLU A 125 41.16 16.59 15.18
CA GLU A 125 39.70 16.54 15.44
C GLU A 125 39.22 17.53 16.52
N ASP A 126 40.10 17.92 17.46
CA ASP A 126 39.78 18.85 18.56
C ASP A 126 40.10 20.33 18.25
N GLN A 127 40.67 20.63 17.08
CA GLN A 127 41.11 21.97 16.73
C GLN A 127 39.95 22.85 16.28
N LYS A 128 39.56 23.81 17.14
CA LYS A 128 38.41 24.71 16.88
C LYS A 128 38.74 25.94 16.05
N THR A 129 40.00 26.36 15.99
CA THR A 129 40.45 27.57 15.27
C THR A 129 41.78 27.28 14.55
N SER A 130 42.17 28.08 13.56
CA SER A 130 43.36 27.77 12.76
C SER A 130 44.65 27.79 13.58
N GLY A 131 44.71 28.65 14.62
CA GLY A 131 45.92 28.88 15.39
C GLY A 131 47.08 29.47 14.56
N ILE A 132 46.87 29.74 13.27
CA ILE A 132 47.86 30.28 12.34
C ILE A 132 47.47 31.72 12.05
N ASN A 133 48.40 32.64 12.36
CA ASN A 133 48.17 34.06 12.20
C ASN A 133 47.66 34.41 10.80
N ASN A 134 46.63 35.27 10.74
CA ASN A 134 46.04 35.79 9.49
C ASN A 134 45.34 34.77 8.57
N ILE A 135 45.08 33.53 8.99
CA ILE A 135 44.22 32.63 8.21
C ILE A 135 43.08 32.07 9.06
N ALA A 136 41.88 32.05 8.49
CA ALA A 136 40.76 31.27 8.97
C ALA A 136 40.37 30.27 7.88
N TYR A 137 40.01 29.07 8.29
CA TYR A 137 39.44 28.07 7.40
C TYR A 137 37.98 27.92 7.76
N ILE A 138 37.07 27.88 6.80
CA ILE A 138 35.65 27.58 7.01
C ILE A 138 35.40 26.28 6.25
N ILE A 139 35.51 25.18 6.98
CA ILE A 139 35.56 23.84 6.40
C ILE A 139 34.24 23.11 6.68
N ALA A 140 33.64 22.58 5.62
CA ALA A 140 32.64 21.53 5.70
C ALA A 140 33.39 20.17 5.70
N PRO A 141 33.18 19.29 6.70
CA PRO A 141 33.92 18.03 6.82
C PRO A 141 33.39 16.98 5.83
N LEU A 142 33.79 17.08 4.56
CA LEU A 142 33.59 16.01 3.57
C LEU A 142 34.63 14.92 3.77
N SER A 143 34.27 13.66 3.57
CA SER A 143 35.21 12.53 3.59
C SER A 143 34.69 11.44 2.67
N TYR A 144 35.47 11.11 1.66
CA TYR A 144 35.17 10.00 0.76
C TYR A 144 35.22 8.68 1.51
N SER A 145 36.14 8.55 2.46
CA SER A 145 36.26 7.36 3.30
C SER A 145 35.01 7.13 4.17
N LYS A 146 34.48 8.18 4.82
CA LYS A 146 33.25 8.08 5.62
C LYS A 146 32.01 7.81 4.77
N ASP A 147 31.97 8.37 3.56
CA ASP A 147 30.87 8.12 2.61
C ASP A 147 30.88 6.68 2.11
N LEU A 148 32.06 6.14 1.76
CA LEU A 148 32.21 4.75 1.35
C LEU A 148 31.89 3.77 2.50
N ASP A 149 32.22 4.11 3.75
CA ASP A 149 31.79 3.34 4.92
C ASP A 149 30.28 3.39 5.12
N ALA A 150 29.65 4.56 4.97
CA ALA A 150 28.20 4.72 5.04
C ALA A 150 27.51 3.96 3.90
N PHE A 151 28.07 4.00 2.69
CA PHE A 151 27.57 3.26 1.55
C PHE A 151 27.68 1.75 1.79
N ASN A 152 28.81 1.27 2.32
CA ASN A 152 29.00 -0.14 2.64
C ASN A 152 28.03 -0.63 3.72
N SER A 153 27.63 0.25 4.64
CA SER A 153 26.61 -0.06 5.65
C SER A 153 25.22 -0.26 5.03
N LEU A 154 24.90 0.45 3.95
CA LEU A 154 23.67 0.28 3.18
C LEU A 154 23.74 -0.98 2.31
N TYR A 155 24.83 -1.12 1.56
CA TYR A 155 25.03 -2.15 0.56
C TYR A 155 26.47 -2.67 0.60
N GLU A 156 26.64 -3.96 0.85
CA GLU A 156 27.95 -4.59 0.92
C GLU A 156 28.50 -4.82 -0.51
N TYR A 157 29.03 -3.76 -1.12
CA TYR A 157 29.62 -3.80 -2.46
C TYR A 157 30.95 -4.56 -2.47
N LYS A 158 31.26 -5.24 -3.58
CA LYS A 158 32.55 -5.92 -3.82
C LYS A 158 33.38 -5.24 -4.89
N LYS A 159 32.76 -4.53 -5.83
CA LYS A 159 33.43 -3.81 -6.93
C LYS A 159 32.78 -2.45 -7.18
N VAL A 160 33.30 -1.41 -6.55
CA VAL A 160 32.74 -0.06 -6.69
C VAL A 160 33.39 0.70 -7.84
N GLY A 161 32.58 1.24 -8.75
CA GLY A 161 33.02 2.23 -9.73
C GLY A 161 33.03 3.61 -9.10
N ILE A 162 34.19 4.23 -8.98
CA ILE A 162 34.33 5.57 -8.40
C ILE A 162 34.44 6.58 -9.55
N LEU A 163 33.39 7.39 -9.72
CA LEU A 163 33.30 8.44 -10.73
C LEU A 163 33.94 9.72 -10.21
N VAL A 164 34.97 10.20 -10.91
CA VAL A 164 35.72 11.41 -10.57
C VAL A 164 35.88 12.29 -11.81
N ASP A 165 35.88 13.60 -11.62
CA ASP A 165 36.16 14.53 -12.71
C ASP A 165 37.62 14.40 -13.18
N ASP A 166 37.84 14.51 -14.50
CA ASP A 166 39.13 14.26 -15.16
C ASP A 166 40.32 15.05 -14.57
N TYR A 167 40.08 16.25 -14.06
CA TYR A 167 41.11 17.14 -13.50
C TYR A 167 41.50 16.79 -12.05
N LEU A 168 40.63 16.09 -11.31
CA LEU A 168 40.85 15.85 -9.88
C LEU A 168 41.99 14.86 -9.60
N PRO A 169 42.16 13.73 -10.31
CA PRO A 169 43.27 12.81 -10.10
C PRO A 169 44.66 13.39 -10.40
N GLU A 170 44.73 14.44 -11.23
CA GLU A 170 46.00 15.13 -11.54
C GLU A 170 46.37 16.14 -10.44
N ALA A 171 45.37 16.76 -9.81
CA ALA A 171 45.56 17.78 -8.78
C ALA A 171 45.64 17.24 -7.34
N LEU A 172 45.02 16.08 -7.08
CA LEU A 172 44.90 15.46 -5.76
C LEU A 172 45.36 14.00 -5.77
N PRO A 173 45.94 13.48 -4.67
CA PRO A 173 46.36 12.09 -4.54
C PRO A 173 45.16 11.13 -4.34
N ILE A 174 44.11 11.26 -5.15
CA ILE A 174 42.85 10.50 -5.06
C ILE A 174 43.11 9.01 -5.18
N LYS A 175 44.01 8.61 -6.07
CA LYS A 175 44.38 7.20 -6.24
C LYS A 175 45.03 6.65 -4.97
N GLU A 176 45.96 7.38 -4.36
CA GLU A 176 46.63 6.95 -3.13
C GLU A 176 45.65 6.85 -1.95
N LEU A 177 44.69 7.79 -1.86
CA LEU A 177 43.62 7.74 -0.87
C LEU A 177 42.79 6.45 -1.00
N PHE A 178 42.28 6.14 -2.20
CA PHE A 178 41.47 4.95 -2.39
C PHE A 178 42.30 3.66 -2.32
N ASP A 179 43.54 3.63 -2.82
CA ASP A 179 44.47 2.50 -2.63
C ASP A 179 44.62 2.19 -1.13
N THR A 180 44.76 3.24 -0.29
CA THR A 180 44.87 3.11 1.16
C THR A 180 43.56 2.66 1.81
N TYR A 181 42.43 3.27 1.44
CA TYR A 181 41.12 2.91 1.99
C TYR A 181 40.74 1.46 1.68
N PHE A 182 40.99 0.99 0.45
CA PHE A 182 40.64 -0.36 0.01
C PHE A 182 41.68 -1.44 0.35
N ALA A 183 42.88 -1.08 0.82
CA ALA A 183 43.92 -2.05 1.21
C ALA A 183 43.43 -3.03 2.29
N ASP A 184 42.53 -2.57 3.16
CA ASP A 184 42.06 -3.29 4.35
C ASP A 184 40.60 -3.78 4.21
N LYS A 185 39.98 -3.60 3.03
CA LYS A 185 38.56 -3.86 2.80
C LYS A 185 38.37 -5.12 1.94
N ASP A 186 37.28 -5.84 2.18
CA ASP A 186 36.84 -6.96 1.31
C ASP A 186 36.07 -6.44 0.09
N ALA A 187 36.65 -5.46 -0.60
CA ALA A 187 36.09 -4.80 -1.77
C ALA A 187 37.21 -4.23 -2.64
N THR A 188 36.95 -4.07 -3.93
CA THR A 188 37.86 -3.44 -4.90
C THR A 188 37.18 -2.23 -5.53
N TYR A 189 37.99 -1.31 -6.07
CA TYR A 189 37.47 -0.14 -6.76
C TYR A 189 38.07 0.00 -8.16
N THR A 190 37.31 0.62 -9.06
CA THR A 190 37.81 1.09 -10.36
C THR A 190 37.56 2.59 -10.44
N LEU A 191 38.61 3.35 -10.73
CA LEU A 191 38.48 4.79 -10.98
C LEU A 191 37.97 4.99 -12.41
N ILE A 192 36.87 5.73 -12.56
CA ILE A 192 36.22 5.99 -13.85
C ILE A 192 36.19 7.51 -14.05
N ASN A 193 36.75 7.98 -15.16
CA ASN A 193 36.63 9.39 -15.55
C ASN A 193 35.17 9.71 -15.84
N LEU A 194 34.70 10.82 -15.27
CA LEU A 194 33.34 11.31 -15.44
C LEU A 194 33.28 12.25 -16.66
N PRO A 195 32.69 11.82 -17.79
CA PRO A 195 32.65 12.66 -18.98
C PRO A 195 31.66 13.82 -18.79
N GLU A 196 31.96 14.97 -19.42
CA GLU A 196 31.15 16.20 -19.32
C GLU A 196 29.67 16.01 -19.71
N ASN A 197 29.38 15.06 -20.60
CA ASN A 197 28.02 14.75 -21.04
C ASN A 197 27.28 13.75 -20.11
N GLY A 198 27.95 13.23 -19.08
CA GLY A 198 27.41 12.26 -18.12
C GLY A 198 27.22 10.83 -18.66
N ASP A 199 27.60 10.55 -19.90
CA ASP A 199 27.42 9.24 -20.52
C ASP A 199 28.55 8.27 -20.16
N ILE A 200 28.28 7.38 -19.20
CA ILE A 200 29.23 6.36 -18.74
C ILE A 200 29.00 4.98 -19.38
N SER A 201 28.10 4.86 -20.36
CA SER A 201 27.67 3.57 -20.93
C SER A 201 28.82 2.72 -21.47
N ASN A 202 29.84 3.37 -22.05
CA ASN A 202 31.01 2.71 -22.63
C ASN A 202 32.13 2.42 -21.63
N VAL A 203 31.96 2.88 -20.38
CA VAL A 203 32.99 2.88 -19.33
C VAL A 203 32.55 2.15 -18.07
N ILE A 204 31.26 1.79 -17.97
CA ILE A 204 30.73 0.85 -16.97
C ILE A 204 31.37 -0.53 -17.22
N GLY A 205 32.36 -0.86 -16.40
CA GLY A 205 32.98 -2.18 -16.35
C GLY A 205 32.15 -3.17 -15.52
N ASP A 206 32.81 -4.24 -15.07
CA ASP A 206 32.25 -5.22 -14.13
C ASP A 206 32.25 -4.65 -12.69
N ILE A 207 31.30 -3.75 -12.41
CA ILE A 207 31.08 -3.12 -11.09
C ILE A 207 29.70 -3.51 -10.55
N ASP A 208 29.55 -3.50 -9.23
CA ASP A 208 28.30 -3.80 -8.52
C ASP A 208 27.72 -2.62 -7.73
N ALA A 209 28.41 -1.49 -7.72
CA ALA A 209 27.99 -0.25 -7.09
C ALA A 209 28.72 0.96 -7.71
N VAL A 210 28.14 2.15 -7.57
CA VAL A 210 28.71 3.41 -8.08
C VAL A 210 28.85 4.42 -6.95
N TYR A 211 30.04 4.99 -6.80
CA TYR A 211 30.28 6.13 -5.92
C TYR A 211 30.62 7.36 -6.76
N LEU A 212 29.75 8.37 -6.70
CA LEU A 212 29.94 9.65 -7.37
C LEU A 212 30.77 10.57 -6.46
N ALA A 213 32.09 10.57 -6.65
CA ALA A 213 33.04 11.37 -5.89
C ALA A 213 33.31 12.77 -6.50
N GLY A 214 32.93 12.97 -7.77
CA GLY A 214 33.01 14.23 -8.51
C GLY A 214 31.65 14.66 -9.08
N GLY A 215 31.65 15.45 -10.15
CA GLY A 215 30.44 15.90 -10.85
C GLY A 215 29.88 17.24 -10.36
N PHE A 216 30.70 18.03 -9.66
CA PHE A 216 30.32 19.36 -9.15
C PHE A 216 29.94 20.35 -10.26
N ALA A 217 30.49 20.15 -11.46
CA ALA A 217 30.29 21.00 -12.63
C ALA A 217 29.35 20.36 -13.69
N LEU A 218 28.73 19.21 -13.39
CA LEU A 218 27.81 18.59 -14.33
C LEU A 218 26.53 19.42 -14.45
N SER A 219 26.17 19.75 -15.68
CA SER A 219 24.85 20.32 -15.97
C SER A 219 23.73 19.34 -15.58
N ASP A 220 22.55 19.87 -15.25
CA ASP A 220 21.36 19.06 -14.94
C ASP A 220 21.03 18.00 -16.00
N ALA A 221 21.27 18.31 -17.27
CA ALA A 221 21.05 17.39 -18.37
C ALA A 221 22.05 16.20 -18.34
N ALA A 222 23.32 16.48 -18.08
CA ALA A 222 24.36 15.46 -17.99
C ALA A 222 24.17 14.57 -16.74
N LEU A 223 23.82 15.17 -15.60
CA LEU A 223 23.50 14.42 -14.37
C LEU A 223 22.31 13.48 -14.59
N LYS A 224 21.27 13.93 -15.32
CA LYS A 224 20.12 13.07 -15.65
C LYS A 224 20.52 11.87 -16.52
N THR A 225 21.36 12.08 -17.53
CA THR A 225 21.89 10.99 -18.37
C THR A 225 22.66 9.99 -17.50
N LEU A 226 23.54 10.47 -16.63
CA LEU A 226 24.32 9.64 -15.71
C LEU A 226 23.42 8.77 -14.82
N ILE A 227 22.42 9.38 -14.17
CA ILE A 227 21.49 8.68 -13.28
C ILE A 227 20.69 7.62 -14.04
N SER A 228 20.20 7.93 -15.25
CA SER A 228 19.47 6.97 -16.09
C SER A 228 20.33 5.73 -16.37
N THR A 229 21.58 5.93 -16.79
CA THR A 229 22.50 4.82 -17.08
C THR A 229 22.79 3.98 -15.83
N ILE A 230 22.98 4.60 -14.66
CA ILE A 230 23.22 3.89 -13.39
C ILE A 230 21.99 3.04 -13.01
N ASN A 231 20.80 3.64 -13.02
CA ASN A 231 19.57 2.99 -12.55
C ASN A 231 19.09 1.89 -13.50
N GLU A 232 19.21 2.08 -14.82
CA GLU A 232 18.89 1.06 -15.83
C GLU A 232 19.76 -0.21 -15.68
N ASN A 233 21.01 -0.04 -15.22
CA ASN A 233 21.91 -1.15 -14.90
C ASN A 233 21.71 -1.72 -13.48
N GLN A 234 20.70 -1.24 -12.74
CA GLN A 234 20.37 -1.66 -11.37
C GLN A 234 21.53 -1.49 -10.38
N LEU A 235 22.38 -0.49 -10.58
CA LEU A 235 23.55 -0.25 -9.73
C LEU A 235 23.17 0.63 -8.54
N PRO A 236 23.36 0.17 -7.29
CA PRO A 236 23.30 1.03 -6.11
C PRO A 236 24.28 2.19 -6.27
N SER A 237 23.82 3.42 -6.02
CA SER A 237 24.63 4.62 -6.20
C SER A 237 24.71 5.48 -4.95
N PHE A 238 25.86 6.12 -4.74
CA PHE A 238 26.09 6.98 -3.59
C PHE A 238 26.78 8.27 -4.01
N SER A 239 26.24 9.42 -3.64
CA SER A 239 26.83 10.73 -3.98
C SER A 239 27.63 11.31 -2.83
N ALA A 240 28.83 11.82 -3.14
CA ALA A 240 29.66 12.63 -2.26
C ALA A 240 29.22 14.09 -2.18
N ASN A 241 28.28 14.52 -3.01
CA ASN A 241 27.98 15.94 -3.23
C ASN A 241 26.75 16.41 -2.44
N ARG A 242 25.57 16.45 -3.06
CA ARG A 242 24.39 17.11 -2.46
C ARG A 242 23.24 16.12 -2.30
N LYS A 243 22.41 16.34 -1.26
CA LYS A 243 21.10 15.67 -1.12
C LYS A 243 20.21 15.83 -2.37
N GLN A 244 20.39 16.91 -3.13
CA GLN A 244 19.74 17.13 -4.43
C GLN A 244 20.04 16.03 -5.46
N ASP A 245 21.20 15.39 -5.42
CA ASP A 245 21.50 14.28 -6.33
C ASP A 245 20.63 13.06 -6.00
N VAL A 246 20.39 12.85 -4.71
CA VAL A 246 19.48 11.82 -4.22
C VAL A 246 18.05 12.14 -4.65
N GLU A 247 17.61 13.40 -4.54
CA GLU A 247 16.30 13.84 -5.04
C GLU A 247 16.14 13.63 -6.55
N LYS A 248 17.23 13.79 -7.32
CA LYS A 248 17.26 13.60 -8.78
C LYS A 248 17.38 12.14 -9.22
N GLY A 249 17.66 11.22 -8.30
CA GLY A 249 17.60 9.77 -8.57
C GLY A 249 18.84 8.96 -8.20
N ILE A 250 19.88 9.53 -7.60
CA ILE A 250 20.94 8.76 -6.94
C ILE A 250 20.36 8.05 -5.71
N LEU A 251 20.82 6.83 -5.42
CA LEU A 251 20.23 6.03 -4.34
C LEU A 251 20.47 6.64 -2.95
N ALA A 252 21.68 7.12 -2.62
CA ALA A 252 21.95 7.64 -1.29
C ALA A 252 23.05 8.70 -1.22
N THR A 253 23.12 9.43 -0.11
CA THR A 253 24.24 10.30 0.26
C THR A 253 24.37 10.38 1.78
N ASN A 254 25.55 10.69 2.30
CA ASN A 254 25.75 11.00 3.73
C ASN A 254 25.77 12.52 4.00
N GLN A 255 25.55 13.31 2.95
CA GLN A 255 25.77 14.74 2.99
C GLN A 255 24.59 15.46 3.64
N PRO A 256 24.85 16.47 4.49
CA PRO A 256 23.82 17.27 5.11
C PRO A 256 23.00 18.03 4.05
N GLU A 257 21.79 18.44 4.42
CA GLU A 257 21.00 19.37 3.61
C GLU A 257 21.72 20.73 3.60
N SER A 258 22.17 21.18 2.42
CA SER A 258 23.03 22.36 2.35
C SER A 258 22.21 23.64 2.50
N ASN A 259 22.37 24.36 3.60
CA ASN A 259 21.89 25.74 3.69
C ASN A 259 23.03 26.71 3.31
N ILE A 260 23.15 26.97 2.01
CA ILE A 260 24.20 27.85 1.46
C ILE A 260 24.10 29.29 2.01
N ASP A 261 22.93 29.69 2.49
CA ASP A 261 22.68 31.03 3.02
C ASP A 261 23.27 31.20 4.42
N GLN A 262 23.20 30.16 5.25
CA GLN A 262 23.92 30.14 6.52
C GLN A 262 25.43 30.13 6.33
N PHE A 263 25.91 29.40 5.34
CA PHE A 263 27.33 29.37 5.01
C PHE A 263 27.83 30.77 4.61
N PHE A 264 27.09 31.48 3.75
CA PHE A 264 27.40 32.85 3.38
C PHE A 264 27.23 33.85 4.53
N ARG A 265 26.20 33.68 5.37
CA ARG A 265 26.03 34.50 6.58
C ARG A 265 27.20 34.33 7.53
N ARG A 266 27.67 33.09 7.72
CA ARG A 266 28.82 32.80 8.57
C ARG A 266 30.09 33.46 8.03
N LEU A 267 30.35 33.31 6.72
CA LEU A 267 31.42 34.02 6.03
C LEU A 267 31.36 35.53 6.24
N ALA A 268 30.17 36.12 6.11
CA ALA A 268 29.96 37.54 6.30
C ALA A 268 30.26 38.03 7.74
N LEU A 269 29.87 37.25 8.75
CA LEU A 269 30.19 37.52 10.17
C LEU A 269 31.68 37.36 10.48
N ASP A 270 32.35 36.40 9.82
CA ASP A 270 33.80 36.21 9.95
C ASP A 270 34.55 37.40 9.31
N VAL A 271 34.09 37.90 8.15
CA VAL A 271 34.60 39.14 7.54
C VAL A 271 34.36 40.35 8.46
N GLU A 272 33.16 40.52 9.00
CA GLU A 272 32.82 41.60 9.95
C GLU A 272 33.76 41.57 11.17
N SER A 273 34.00 40.39 11.72
CA SER A 273 34.93 40.19 12.85
C SER A 273 36.35 40.64 12.50
N ILE A 274 36.86 40.29 11.32
CA ILE A 274 38.19 40.72 10.86
C ILE A 274 38.25 42.24 10.67
N VAL A 275 37.21 42.84 10.08
CA VAL A 275 37.12 44.29 9.89
C VAL A 275 37.18 45.04 11.22
N ASN A 276 36.55 44.45 12.26
CA ASN A 276 36.53 44.95 13.63
C ASN A 276 37.77 44.60 14.46
N GLY A 277 38.76 43.91 13.87
CA GLY A 277 40.09 43.70 14.44
C GLY A 277 40.35 42.32 15.02
N THR A 278 39.41 41.37 14.90
CA THR A 278 39.63 39.97 15.29
C THR A 278 40.67 39.32 14.37
N ASN A 279 41.62 38.60 14.94
CA ASN A 279 42.57 37.86 14.14
C ASN A 279 41.90 36.63 13.52
N PRO A 280 42.09 36.33 12.22
CA PRO A 280 41.53 35.12 11.61
C PRO A 280 41.88 33.82 12.34
N SER A 281 43.01 33.77 13.06
CA SER A 281 43.43 32.60 13.85
C SER A 281 42.51 32.25 15.03
N GLU A 282 41.66 33.19 15.44
CA GLU A 282 40.68 33.04 16.53
C GLU A 282 39.29 32.64 16.02
N LEU A 283 39.07 32.70 14.70
CA LEU A 283 37.79 32.39 14.10
C LEU A 283 37.53 30.88 14.11
N PRO A 284 36.29 30.43 14.37
CA PRO A 284 35.99 29.01 14.40
C PRO A 284 36.14 28.37 13.02
N MET A 285 36.82 27.23 12.95
CA MET A 285 37.19 26.60 11.70
C MET A 285 36.11 25.71 11.05
N LEU A 286 35.31 25.08 11.91
CA LEU A 286 34.39 24.02 11.51
C LEU A 286 32.96 24.56 11.51
N LEU A 287 32.24 24.31 10.41
CA LEU A 287 30.79 24.26 10.50
C LEU A 287 30.39 22.89 11.03
N GLU A 288 29.71 22.87 12.18
CA GLU A 288 29.11 21.65 12.70
C GLU A 288 27.92 21.23 11.83
N TYR A 289 28.19 20.48 10.78
CA TYR A 289 27.17 19.71 10.08
C TYR A 289 27.04 18.34 10.73
N LYS A 290 25.81 17.91 11.02
CA LYS A 290 25.54 16.50 11.31
C LYS A 290 25.28 15.80 9.99
N ASN A 291 26.22 14.97 9.56
CA ASN A 291 26.01 14.05 8.44
C ASN A 291 24.72 13.28 8.66
N ARG A 292 23.92 13.20 7.59
CA ARG A 292 22.64 12.53 7.62
C ARG A 292 22.59 11.65 6.40
N LEU A 293 22.55 10.34 6.64
CA LEU A 293 22.41 9.35 5.59
C LEU A 293 21.02 9.49 4.98
N SER A 294 20.95 10.03 3.77
CA SER A 294 19.73 10.16 2.98
C SER A 294 19.65 9.04 1.94
N LEU A 295 18.45 8.51 1.70
CA LEU A 295 18.21 7.43 0.73
C LEU A 295 16.96 7.73 -0.11
N ASN A 296 17.06 7.61 -1.43
CA ASN A 296 15.93 7.71 -2.35
C ASN A 296 15.15 6.39 -2.40
N PHE A 297 13.92 6.39 -1.89
CA PHE A 297 13.08 5.19 -1.87
C PHE A 297 12.58 4.76 -3.26
N ASN A 298 12.31 5.73 -4.14
CA ASN A 298 11.87 5.45 -5.50
C ASN A 298 13.00 4.80 -6.30
N THR A 299 14.22 5.35 -6.23
CA THR A 299 15.42 4.74 -6.81
C THR A 299 15.67 3.35 -6.24
N ALA A 300 15.58 3.19 -4.92
CA ALA A 300 15.79 1.90 -4.27
C ALA A 300 14.82 0.83 -4.81
N LYS A 301 13.56 1.17 -5.06
CA LYS A 301 12.61 0.25 -5.69
C LYS A 301 12.90 0.03 -7.18
N GLU A 302 13.21 1.07 -7.94
CA GLU A 302 13.54 1.01 -9.37
C GLU A 302 14.67 0.01 -9.64
N ILE A 303 15.74 0.07 -8.83
CA ILE A 303 16.89 -0.82 -8.94
C ILE A 303 16.72 -2.14 -8.18
N LYS A 304 15.54 -2.41 -7.61
CA LYS A 304 15.25 -3.60 -6.76
C LYS A 304 16.20 -3.77 -5.59
N PHE A 305 16.61 -2.65 -5.00
CA PHE A 305 17.51 -2.60 -3.85
C PHE A 305 16.90 -3.32 -2.64
N PRO A 306 17.66 -4.20 -1.95
CA PRO A 306 17.18 -4.94 -0.78
C PRO A 306 17.12 -4.04 0.47
N LEU A 307 16.13 -3.15 0.52
CA LEU A 307 15.84 -2.26 1.65
C LEU A 307 15.60 -3.07 2.93
N ARG A 308 16.48 -2.91 3.92
CA ARG A 308 16.32 -3.51 5.24
C ARG A 308 15.40 -2.61 6.08
N TYR A 309 14.35 -3.18 6.68
CA TYR A 309 13.41 -2.41 7.53
C TYR A 309 14.12 -1.68 8.69
N SER A 310 15.20 -2.24 9.23
CA SER A 310 16.01 -1.59 10.26
C SER A 310 16.64 -0.27 9.81
N MET A 311 16.84 -0.07 8.51
CA MET A 311 17.42 1.16 7.95
C MET A 311 16.41 2.30 7.89
N LEU A 312 15.11 1.99 7.76
CA LEU A 312 14.05 3.00 7.66
C LEU A 312 13.98 3.90 8.90
N GLY A 313 14.47 3.43 10.06
CA GLY A 313 14.54 4.23 11.28
C GLY A 313 15.82 5.07 11.44
N THR A 314 16.83 4.85 10.58
CA THR A 314 18.17 5.47 10.71
C THR A 314 18.54 6.37 9.53
N VAL A 315 17.81 6.28 8.42
CA VAL A 315 18.05 7.07 7.19
C VAL A 315 16.97 8.12 6.97
N ASP A 316 17.34 9.24 6.36
CA ASP A 316 16.43 10.26 5.86
C ASP A 316 15.92 9.88 4.48
N ILE A 317 14.63 9.54 4.36
CA ILE A 317 14.11 9.06 3.10
C ILE A 317 13.60 10.19 2.20
N VAL A 318 14.17 10.21 1.01
CA VAL A 318 13.89 11.10 -0.11
C VAL A 318 13.03 10.34 -1.12
N GLY A 319 12.06 11.00 -1.74
CA GLY A 319 11.01 10.30 -2.48
C GLY A 319 10.12 9.47 -1.54
N GLY A 320 9.03 8.91 -2.07
CA GLY A 320 7.98 8.30 -1.25
C GLY A 320 6.56 8.55 -1.72
N GLU A 321 6.37 9.22 -2.86
CA GLU A 321 5.09 9.13 -3.55
C GLU A 321 4.90 7.68 -3.99
N ASN A 322 3.96 6.97 -3.34
CA ASN A 322 3.42 5.69 -3.79
C ASN A 322 2.62 5.86 -5.10
N ASN A 323 3.21 6.46 -6.13
CA ASN A 323 2.65 6.47 -7.47
C ASN A 323 3.05 5.15 -8.16
N PHE A 324 2.60 4.04 -7.58
CA PHE A 324 2.65 2.73 -8.23
C PHE A 324 1.43 2.63 -9.13
N ILE A 325 1.62 2.93 -10.42
CA ILE A 325 0.68 2.46 -11.43
C ILE A 325 1.16 1.06 -11.79
N SER A 326 0.59 0.03 -11.15
CA SER A 326 0.77 -1.34 -11.65
C SER A 326 0.16 -1.43 -13.05
N GLU A 327 0.78 -2.19 -13.96
CA GLU A 327 0.18 -2.48 -15.26
C GLU A 327 -1.16 -3.23 -15.13
N ASN A 328 -1.40 -3.88 -13.99
CA ASN A 328 -2.66 -4.58 -13.66
C ASN A 328 -3.49 -3.78 -12.66
N ALA A 329 -4.11 -2.70 -13.11
CA ALA A 329 -5.13 -1.99 -12.34
C ALA A 329 -6.51 -2.65 -12.56
N TYR A 330 -7.18 -3.03 -11.47
CA TYR A 330 -8.52 -3.59 -11.54
C TYR A 330 -9.58 -2.57 -11.17
N SER A 331 -10.63 -2.49 -11.98
CA SER A 331 -11.85 -1.79 -11.61
C SER A 331 -12.70 -2.63 -10.66
N LEU A 332 -13.68 -2.00 -10.00
CA LEU A 332 -14.67 -2.71 -9.19
C LEU A 332 -15.37 -3.82 -9.99
N LEU A 333 -15.73 -3.54 -11.25
CA LEU A 333 -16.42 -4.50 -12.11
C LEU A 333 -15.53 -5.69 -12.47
N ASP A 334 -14.22 -5.46 -12.67
CA ASP A 334 -13.26 -6.54 -12.93
C ASP A 334 -13.14 -7.48 -11.73
N ILE A 335 -13.13 -6.93 -10.52
CA ILE A 335 -13.09 -7.71 -9.28
C ILE A 335 -14.39 -8.49 -9.11
N MET A 336 -15.56 -7.85 -9.28
CA MET A 336 -16.87 -8.53 -9.16
C MET A 336 -16.97 -9.71 -10.14
N ASN A 337 -16.64 -9.50 -11.42
CA ASN A 337 -16.66 -10.55 -12.44
C ASN A 337 -15.58 -11.61 -12.18
N GLY A 338 -14.40 -11.19 -11.73
CA GLY A 338 -13.29 -12.08 -11.38
C GLY A 338 -13.67 -13.03 -10.25
N VAL A 339 -14.34 -12.52 -9.21
CA VAL A 339 -14.85 -13.31 -8.09
C VAL A 339 -15.92 -14.29 -8.56
N ILE A 340 -16.93 -13.86 -9.30
CA ILE A 340 -17.98 -14.75 -9.83
C ILE A 340 -17.37 -15.89 -10.66
N GLY A 341 -16.38 -15.57 -11.50
CA GLY A 341 -15.81 -16.52 -12.45
C GLY A 341 -14.75 -17.47 -11.88
N ARG A 342 -14.02 -17.07 -10.84
CA ARG A 342 -12.79 -17.77 -10.39
C ARG A 342 -12.69 -18.05 -8.90
N ASN A 343 -13.61 -17.54 -8.08
CA ASN A 343 -13.55 -17.75 -6.64
C ASN A 343 -13.75 -19.23 -6.27
N LEU A 344 -12.79 -19.79 -5.53
CA LEU A 344 -12.78 -21.21 -5.17
C LEU A 344 -13.95 -21.60 -4.24
N GLY A 345 -14.41 -20.69 -3.39
CA GLY A 345 -15.57 -20.91 -2.53
C GLY A 345 -16.86 -21.06 -3.33
N LEU A 346 -17.08 -20.19 -4.33
CA LEU A 346 -18.21 -20.29 -5.25
C LEU A 346 -18.14 -21.54 -6.13
N GLU A 347 -16.94 -21.92 -6.58
CA GLU A 347 -16.77 -23.15 -7.36
C GLU A 347 -17.17 -24.39 -6.53
N ALA A 348 -16.81 -24.42 -5.24
CA ALA A 348 -17.23 -25.48 -4.34
C ALA A 348 -18.76 -25.50 -4.13
N GLU A 349 -19.40 -24.35 -3.94
CA GLU A 349 -20.87 -24.28 -3.82
C GLU A 349 -21.58 -24.71 -5.10
N ARG A 350 -21.00 -24.43 -6.28
CA ARG A 350 -21.50 -24.94 -7.55
C ARG A 350 -21.47 -26.47 -7.61
N LYS A 351 -20.47 -27.12 -7.00
CA LYS A 351 -20.43 -28.59 -6.87
C LYS A 351 -21.51 -29.16 -5.96
N ASN A 352 -22.00 -28.40 -4.99
CA ASN A 352 -23.15 -28.83 -4.17
C ASN A 352 -24.43 -28.98 -5.02
N ILE A 353 -24.62 -28.14 -6.05
CA ILE A 353 -25.72 -28.31 -7.02
C ILE A 353 -25.55 -29.59 -7.84
N ASP A 354 -24.32 -29.87 -8.30
CA ASP A 354 -24.01 -31.12 -9.02
C ASP A 354 -24.32 -32.34 -8.15
N LEU A 355 -23.98 -32.30 -6.86
CA LEU A 355 -24.28 -33.35 -5.88
C LEU A 355 -25.81 -33.53 -5.70
N SER A 356 -26.56 -32.45 -5.47
CA SER A 356 -28.03 -32.53 -5.38
C SER A 356 -28.67 -33.06 -6.68
N SER A 357 -28.04 -32.79 -7.83
CA SER A 357 -28.48 -33.36 -9.12
C SER A 357 -28.29 -34.89 -9.18
N GLN A 358 -27.27 -35.43 -8.51
CA GLN A 358 -27.08 -36.88 -8.35
C GLN A 358 -28.09 -37.48 -7.37
N ASP A 359 -28.49 -36.75 -6.33
CA ASP A 359 -29.55 -37.18 -5.41
C ASP A 359 -30.90 -37.34 -6.14
N VAL A 360 -31.23 -36.42 -7.05
CA VAL A 360 -32.41 -36.55 -7.92
C VAL A 360 -32.32 -37.78 -8.82
N LYS A 361 -31.14 -38.04 -9.41
CA LYS A 361 -30.91 -39.24 -10.23
C LYS A 361 -31.03 -40.53 -9.41
N THR A 362 -30.52 -40.53 -8.18
CA THR A 362 -30.65 -41.64 -7.23
C THR A 362 -32.11 -41.88 -6.84
N ALA A 363 -32.89 -40.81 -6.63
CA ALA A 363 -34.33 -40.96 -6.39
C ALA A 363 -35.06 -41.57 -7.60
N LYS A 364 -34.67 -41.18 -8.82
CA LYS A 364 -35.22 -41.71 -10.09
C LYS A 364 -34.79 -43.15 -10.37
N SER A 365 -33.59 -43.55 -9.96
CA SER A 365 -33.08 -44.91 -10.18
C SER A 365 -33.88 -45.98 -9.44
N ASN A 366 -34.64 -45.62 -8.39
CA ASN A 366 -35.55 -46.54 -7.69
C ASN A 366 -36.63 -47.16 -8.60
N PHE A 367 -36.91 -46.60 -9.79
CA PHE A 367 -37.84 -47.16 -10.78
C PHE A 367 -37.14 -48.04 -11.83
N LEU A 368 -35.81 -48.11 -11.82
CA LEU A 368 -35.05 -48.98 -12.70
C LEU A 368 -35.11 -50.43 -12.18
N PRO A 369 -34.94 -51.43 -13.07
CA PRO A 369 -34.84 -52.82 -12.64
C PRO A 369 -33.56 -53.05 -11.83
N ASP A 370 -33.72 -53.58 -10.63
CA ASP A 370 -32.64 -54.14 -9.83
C ASP A 370 -32.46 -55.61 -10.22
N VAL A 371 -31.28 -55.97 -10.71
CA VAL A 371 -30.94 -57.35 -11.09
C VAL A 371 -29.78 -57.80 -10.21
N SER A 372 -30.02 -58.84 -9.43
CA SER A 372 -29.04 -59.43 -8.54
C SER A 372 -28.75 -60.87 -8.92
N ALA A 373 -27.51 -61.30 -8.72
CA ALA A 373 -27.13 -62.70 -8.83
C ALA A 373 -26.49 -63.14 -7.52
N SER A 374 -26.94 -64.28 -6.99
CA SER A 374 -26.39 -64.88 -5.78
C SER A 374 -26.10 -66.35 -6.00
N ALA A 375 -25.14 -66.88 -5.25
CA ALA A 375 -24.86 -68.30 -5.16
C ALA A 375 -24.92 -68.71 -3.69
N THR A 376 -25.61 -69.79 -3.38
CA THR A 376 -25.76 -70.30 -2.02
C THR A 376 -25.30 -71.75 -1.98
N GLY A 377 -24.49 -72.07 -0.99
CA GLY A 377 -24.12 -73.44 -0.64
C GLY A 377 -24.74 -73.80 0.70
N VAL A 378 -25.39 -74.95 0.77
CA VAL A 378 -26.05 -75.45 1.97
C VAL A 378 -25.49 -76.83 2.31
N TYR A 379 -25.11 -76.98 3.58
CA TYR A 379 -24.86 -78.28 4.19
C TYR A 379 -26.02 -78.62 5.12
N LEU A 380 -26.60 -79.81 4.93
CA LEU A 380 -27.70 -80.33 5.73
C LEU A 380 -27.25 -81.58 6.47
N ASP A 381 -27.70 -81.76 7.71
CA ASP A 381 -27.43 -82.99 8.47
C ASP A 381 -27.82 -84.23 7.64
N PRO A 382 -26.90 -85.20 7.41
CA PRO A 382 -27.14 -86.33 6.52
C PRO A 382 -28.39 -87.15 6.88
N ARG A 383 -28.75 -87.24 8.17
CA ARG A 383 -29.94 -87.96 8.64
C ARG A 383 -31.23 -87.26 8.20
N VAL A 384 -31.21 -85.93 8.17
CA VAL A 384 -32.34 -85.12 7.69
C VAL A 384 -32.41 -85.20 6.17
N ALA A 385 -31.26 -85.17 5.49
CA ALA A 385 -31.20 -85.30 4.04
C ALA A 385 -31.72 -86.67 3.56
N GLU A 386 -31.37 -87.76 4.25
CA GLU A 386 -31.83 -89.12 3.92
C GLU A 386 -33.35 -89.28 4.05
N ILE A 387 -33.97 -88.69 5.08
CA ILE A 387 -35.43 -88.70 5.27
C ILE A 387 -36.14 -87.79 4.27
N SER A 388 -35.45 -86.83 3.64
CA SER A 388 -36.02 -85.93 2.64
C SER A 388 -36.41 -86.63 1.32
N GLY A 389 -35.95 -87.86 1.10
CA GLY A 389 -36.33 -88.68 -0.06
C GLY A 389 -35.86 -88.14 -1.41
N GLY A 390 -34.84 -87.29 -1.43
CA GLY A 390 -34.33 -86.63 -2.64
C GLY A 390 -34.65 -85.13 -2.74
N ALA A 391 -35.45 -84.59 -1.81
CA ALA A 391 -35.89 -83.20 -1.88
C ALA A 391 -34.85 -82.20 -1.35
N ASN A 392 -34.02 -82.61 -0.38
CA ASN A 392 -32.98 -81.76 0.22
C ASN A 392 -31.70 -82.58 0.42
N PRO A 393 -30.71 -82.50 -0.50
CA PRO A 393 -29.46 -83.25 -0.39
C PRO A 393 -28.54 -82.71 0.71
N GLU A 394 -27.65 -83.56 1.23
CA GLU A 394 -26.65 -83.23 2.25
C GLU A 394 -25.76 -82.04 1.84
N PHE A 395 -25.33 -82.00 0.58
CA PHE A 395 -24.66 -80.86 -0.02
C PHE A 395 -25.45 -80.37 -1.22
N SER A 396 -25.84 -79.10 -1.20
CA SER A 396 -26.41 -78.42 -2.38
C SER A 396 -25.72 -77.10 -2.65
N THR A 397 -25.52 -76.79 -3.93
CA THR A 397 -25.22 -75.44 -4.39
C THR A 397 -26.25 -74.99 -5.41
N SER A 398 -26.71 -73.75 -5.26
CA SER A 398 -27.68 -73.13 -6.17
C SER A 398 -27.26 -71.71 -6.53
N GLY A 399 -27.50 -71.33 -7.78
CA GLY A 399 -27.44 -69.95 -8.24
C GLY A 399 -28.84 -69.37 -8.37
N THR A 400 -29.00 -68.10 -8.03
CA THR A 400 -30.26 -67.36 -8.17
C THR A 400 -29.99 -66.05 -8.88
N VAL A 401 -30.75 -65.77 -9.94
CA VAL A 401 -30.83 -64.43 -10.55
C VAL A 401 -32.19 -63.85 -10.16
N GLY A 402 -32.19 -62.74 -9.42
CA GLY A 402 -33.37 -61.99 -9.03
C GLY A 402 -33.53 -60.73 -9.88
N LEU A 403 -34.76 -60.44 -10.28
CA LEU A 403 -35.20 -59.18 -10.87
C LEU A 403 -36.24 -58.56 -9.94
N ASN A 404 -36.00 -57.33 -9.51
CA ASN A 404 -36.97 -56.53 -8.78
C ASN A 404 -37.10 -55.16 -9.44
N GLN A 405 -38.28 -54.86 -9.97
CA GLN A 405 -38.55 -53.57 -10.59
C GLN A 405 -39.76 -52.91 -9.96
N LEU A 406 -39.57 -51.72 -9.42
CA LEU A 406 -40.67 -50.93 -8.93
C LEU A 406 -41.47 -50.36 -10.10
N ILE A 407 -42.76 -50.73 -10.20
CA ILE A 407 -43.65 -50.21 -11.24
C ILE A 407 -44.32 -48.93 -10.77
N TYR A 408 -44.74 -48.91 -9.50
CA TYR A 408 -45.40 -47.75 -8.91
C TYR A 408 -45.23 -47.72 -7.40
N SER A 409 -44.81 -46.58 -6.86
CA SER A 409 -44.86 -46.29 -5.42
C SER A 409 -45.05 -44.81 -5.20
N GLU A 410 -46.04 -44.46 -4.38
CA GLU A 410 -46.21 -43.08 -3.91
C GLU A 410 -45.00 -42.60 -3.10
N GLY A 411 -44.31 -43.50 -2.39
CA GLY A 411 -43.08 -43.18 -1.66
C GLY A 411 -41.93 -42.79 -2.59
N ALA A 412 -41.67 -43.59 -3.62
CA ALA A 412 -40.61 -43.29 -4.59
C ALA A 412 -40.93 -42.05 -5.43
N ALA A 413 -42.18 -41.88 -5.87
CA ALA A 413 -42.61 -40.69 -6.61
C ALA A 413 -42.50 -39.41 -5.75
N ALA A 414 -42.93 -39.47 -4.48
CA ALA A 414 -42.73 -38.37 -3.55
C ALA A 414 -41.25 -38.07 -3.31
N GLY A 415 -40.42 -39.11 -3.20
CA GLY A 415 -38.97 -38.98 -3.06
C GLY A 415 -38.33 -38.18 -4.19
N ILE A 416 -38.71 -38.44 -5.45
CA ILE A 416 -38.24 -37.65 -6.61
C ILE A 416 -38.62 -36.18 -6.44
N THR A 417 -39.90 -35.88 -6.19
CA THR A 417 -40.35 -34.49 -6.02
C THR A 417 -39.68 -33.78 -4.84
N ILE A 418 -39.43 -34.50 -3.74
CA ILE A 418 -38.70 -33.95 -2.59
C ILE A 418 -37.28 -33.58 -3.01
N GLN A 419 -36.54 -34.49 -3.65
CA GLN A 419 -35.18 -34.22 -4.10
C GLN A 419 -35.11 -33.11 -5.15
N GLU A 420 -36.09 -33.00 -6.05
CA GLU A 420 -36.17 -31.90 -7.01
C GLU A 420 -36.38 -30.54 -6.33
N ASN A 421 -37.16 -30.47 -5.25
CA ASN A 421 -37.29 -29.24 -4.47
C ASN A 421 -36.02 -28.95 -3.65
N LEU A 422 -35.36 -29.96 -3.08
CA LEU A 422 -34.09 -29.78 -2.37
C LEU A 422 -32.97 -29.31 -3.31
N GLN A 423 -32.92 -29.80 -4.55
CA GLN A 423 -32.00 -29.30 -5.58
C GLN A 423 -32.26 -27.82 -5.89
N LYS A 424 -33.53 -27.40 -6.02
CA LYS A 424 -33.87 -25.98 -6.21
C LYS A 424 -33.50 -25.14 -4.99
N ALA A 425 -33.67 -25.67 -3.77
CA ALA A 425 -33.20 -25.01 -2.57
C ALA A 425 -31.68 -24.81 -2.60
N GLN A 426 -30.91 -25.85 -2.97
CA GLN A 426 -29.46 -25.76 -3.12
C GLN A 426 -29.03 -24.74 -4.18
N GLN A 427 -29.79 -24.61 -5.27
CA GLN A 427 -29.55 -23.55 -6.26
C GLN A 427 -29.69 -22.16 -5.65
N GLU A 428 -30.71 -21.92 -4.82
CA GLU A 428 -30.88 -20.63 -4.14
C GLU A 428 -29.82 -20.41 -3.05
N THR A 429 -29.28 -21.47 -2.43
CA THR A 429 -28.09 -21.36 -1.56
C THR A 429 -26.88 -20.87 -2.33
N TYR A 430 -26.63 -21.42 -3.52
CA TYR A 430 -25.58 -20.93 -4.41
C TYR A 430 -25.82 -19.48 -4.84
N ASN A 431 -27.06 -19.10 -5.19
CA ASN A 431 -27.38 -17.72 -5.56
C ASN A 431 -27.11 -16.74 -4.40
N ALA A 432 -27.41 -17.11 -3.15
CA ALA A 432 -27.05 -16.29 -1.98
C ALA A 432 -25.53 -16.16 -1.83
N ALA A 433 -24.79 -17.28 -1.96
CA ALA A 433 -23.34 -17.28 -1.88
C ALA A 433 -22.70 -16.42 -2.99
N GLU A 434 -23.26 -16.44 -4.21
CA GLU A 434 -22.81 -15.60 -5.32
C GLU A 434 -22.95 -14.11 -4.98
N LEU A 435 -24.12 -13.70 -4.48
CA LEU A 435 -24.34 -12.31 -4.06
C LEU A 435 -23.39 -11.90 -2.91
N ASP A 436 -23.14 -12.79 -1.93
CA ASP A 436 -22.21 -12.54 -0.83
C ASP A 436 -20.76 -12.43 -1.33
N ALA A 437 -20.35 -13.28 -2.27
CA ALA A 437 -19.02 -13.23 -2.85
C ALA A 437 -18.80 -11.94 -3.63
N VAL A 438 -19.80 -11.48 -4.40
CA VAL A 438 -19.77 -10.18 -5.07
C VAL A 438 -19.60 -9.05 -4.04
N LEU A 439 -20.38 -9.04 -2.97
CA LEU A 439 -20.24 -8.05 -1.90
C LEU A 439 -18.84 -8.09 -1.26
N ASN A 440 -18.32 -9.29 -0.98
CA ASN A 440 -16.98 -9.46 -0.40
C ASN A 440 -15.89 -8.92 -1.35
N GLY A 441 -16.05 -9.11 -2.66
CA GLY A 441 -15.19 -8.51 -3.69
C GLY A 441 -15.27 -6.98 -3.66
N SER A 442 -16.46 -6.42 -3.60
CA SER A 442 -16.66 -4.97 -3.50
C SER A 442 -16.08 -4.38 -2.22
N VAL A 443 -16.26 -5.04 -1.08
CA VAL A 443 -15.66 -4.66 0.21
C VAL A 443 -14.13 -4.66 0.12
N ALA A 444 -13.54 -5.70 -0.48
CA ALA A 444 -12.10 -5.79 -0.65
C ALA A 444 -11.55 -4.67 -1.56
N TYR A 445 -12.26 -4.34 -2.64
CA TYR A 445 -11.93 -3.21 -3.52
C TYR A 445 -11.93 -1.88 -2.77
N PHE A 446 -13.04 -1.53 -2.10
CA PHE A 446 -13.13 -0.25 -1.39
C PHE A 446 -12.16 -0.15 -0.22
N ASN A 447 -11.91 -1.26 0.49
CA ASN A 447 -10.88 -1.28 1.54
C ASN A 447 -9.47 -1.05 0.96
N ALA A 448 -9.13 -1.67 -0.18
CA ALA A 448 -7.86 -1.44 -0.85
C ALA A 448 -7.74 0.02 -1.31
N LEU A 449 -8.81 0.59 -1.86
CA LEU A 449 -8.84 1.98 -2.31
C LEU A 449 -8.70 2.98 -1.14
N ILE A 450 -9.43 2.78 -0.04
CA ILE A 450 -9.29 3.57 1.20
C ILE A 450 -7.85 3.51 1.72
N LEU A 451 -7.25 2.32 1.76
CA LEU A 451 -5.87 2.16 2.24
C LEU A 451 -4.85 2.79 1.30
N LYS A 452 -5.09 2.74 -0.02
CA LYS A 452 -4.28 3.42 -1.04
C LYS A 452 -4.31 4.93 -0.84
N THR A 453 -5.50 5.51 -0.72
CA THR A 453 -5.68 6.94 -0.48
C THR A 453 -5.11 7.37 0.87
N ASN A 454 -5.31 6.58 1.93
CA ASN A 454 -4.70 6.85 3.23
C ASN A 454 -3.16 6.84 3.15
N ALA A 455 -2.56 5.87 2.45
CA ALA A 455 -1.11 5.84 2.26
C ALA A 455 -0.59 7.06 1.49
N GLN A 456 -1.32 7.52 0.47
CA GLN A 456 -1.00 8.75 -0.26
C GLN A 456 -1.09 9.99 0.64
N ILE A 457 -2.13 10.12 1.45
CA ILE A 457 -2.29 11.23 2.41
C ILE A 457 -1.19 11.21 3.47
N GLN A 458 -0.81 10.04 3.98
CA GLN A 458 0.31 9.92 4.93
C GLN A 458 1.64 10.35 4.29
N ALA A 459 1.85 10.04 3.01
CA ALA A 459 3.02 10.53 2.28
C ALA A 459 3.01 12.06 2.15
N GLN A 460 1.88 12.66 1.80
CA GLN A 460 1.73 14.12 1.75
C GLN A 460 1.98 14.77 3.12
N ASN A 461 1.45 14.19 4.19
CA ASN A 461 1.66 14.68 5.55
C ASN A 461 3.12 14.55 6.02
N LEU A 462 3.84 13.53 5.55
CA LEU A 462 5.28 13.42 5.78
C LEU A 462 6.04 14.59 5.14
N GLU A 463 5.68 14.97 3.91
CA GLU A 463 6.25 16.14 3.24
C GLU A 463 5.95 17.46 3.98
N VAL A 464 4.72 17.62 4.50
CA VAL A 464 4.39 18.74 5.38
C VAL A 464 5.28 18.75 6.63
N THR A 465 5.54 17.60 7.24
CA THR A 465 6.46 17.51 8.40
C THR A 465 7.89 17.84 8.03
N LYS A 466 8.39 17.40 6.86
CA LYS A 466 9.73 17.76 6.38
C LYS A 466 9.87 19.26 6.22
N LYS A 467 8.88 19.92 5.58
CA LYS A 467 8.85 21.37 5.44
C LYS A 467 8.78 22.09 6.79
N ASN A 468 7.99 21.59 7.73
CA ASN A 468 7.91 22.17 9.06
C ASN A 468 9.21 22.00 9.88
N LEU A 469 9.90 20.87 9.71
CA LEU A 469 11.23 20.64 10.26
C LEU A 469 12.22 21.68 9.69
N GLU A 470 12.22 21.88 8.37
CA GLU A 470 13.07 22.87 7.70
C GLU A 470 12.84 24.28 8.28
N ILE A 471 11.58 24.70 8.43
CA ILE A 471 11.23 26.00 9.05
C ILE A 471 11.76 26.07 10.49
N SER A 472 11.66 24.98 11.26
CA SER A 472 12.15 24.95 12.64
C SER A 472 13.68 25.02 12.75
N GLU A 473 14.39 24.40 11.79
CA GLU A 473 15.85 24.47 11.70
C GLU A 473 16.26 25.90 11.34
N GLN A 474 15.65 26.51 10.32
CA GLN A 474 15.85 27.91 9.96
C GLN A 474 15.59 28.87 11.14
N ASN A 475 14.50 28.66 11.90
CA ASN A 475 14.19 29.48 13.08
C ASN A 475 15.19 29.28 14.24
N PHE A 476 15.63 28.05 14.49
CA PHE A 476 16.66 27.78 15.52
C PHE A 476 17.98 28.45 15.15
N GLU A 477 18.33 28.41 13.87
CA GLU A 477 19.57 28.95 13.34
C GLU A 477 19.56 30.49 13.28
N ALA A 478 18.39 31.09 13.05
CA ALA A 478 18.16 32.52 13.24
C ALA A 478 18.08 32.93 14.73
N GLY A 479 18.14 31.99 15.66
CA GLY A 479 17.99 32.23 17.11
C GLY A 479 16.56 32.58 17.55
N ALA A 480 15.58 32.46 16.66
CA ALA A 480 14.16 32.73 16.90
C ALA A 480 13.42 31.56 17.58
N ALA A 481 13.96 30.34 17.50
CA ALA A 481 13.43 29.15 18.17
C ALA A 481 14.50 28.38 18.97
N GLY A 482 14.07 27.51 19.86
CA GLY A 482 14.96 26.64 20.64
C GLY A 482 15.27 25.32 19.93
N LYS A 483 16.40 24.69 20.29
CA LYS A 483 16.76 23.34 19.80
C LYS A 483 15.69 22.28 20.12
N SER A 484 14.84 22.53 21.12
CA SER A 484 13.68 21.70 21.45
C SER A 484 12.72 21.54 20.28
N ASP A 485 12.53 22.59 19.47
CA ASP A 485 11.56 22.58 18.38
C ASP A 485 12.03 21.67 17.25
N VAL A 486 13.30 21.81 16.86
CA VAL A 486 13.97 20.94 15.89
C VAL A 486 13.90 19.48 16.34
N LEU A 487 14.22 19.19 17.61
CA LEU A 487 14.15 17.83 18.13
C LEU A 487 12.72 17.27 18.13
N ARG A 488 11.72 18.12 18.40
CA ARG A 488 10.32 17.72 18.36
C ARG A 488 9.85 17.40 16.94
N PHE A 489 10.20 18.21 15.94
CA PHE A 489 9.89 17.89 14.55
C PHE A 489 10.65 16.68 14.03
N ARG A 490 11.89 16.44 14.45
CA ARG A 490 12.61 15.19 14.15
C ARG A 490 11.89 13.96 14.71
N SER A 491 11.37 14.07 15.93
CA SER A 491 10.52 13.02 16.51
C SER A 491 9.23 12.83 15.71
N GLN A 492 8.60 13.91 15.26
CA GLN A 492 7.38 13.84 14.45
C GLN A 492 7.64 13.21 13.07
N LEU A 493 8.77 13.53 12.44
CA LEU A 493 9.17 12.96 11.16
C LEU A 493 9.33 11.44 11.27
N ALA A 494 10.03 10.97 12.30
CA ALA A 494 10.18 9.54 12.56
C ALA A 494 8.83 8.85 12.79
N GLN A 495 7.91 9.48 13.54
CA GLN A 495 6.58 8.94 13.77
C GLN A 495 5.74 8.87 12.49
N ASN A 496 5.73 9.93 11.67
CA ASN A 496 4.98 9.97 10.43
C ASN A 496 5.54 9.00 9.39
N MET A 497 6.86 8.80 9.37
CA MET A 497 7.51 7.79 8.53
C MET A 497 7.11 6.37 8.93
N GLN A 498 7.06 6.08 10.24
CA GLN A 498 6.52 4.81 10.73
C GLN A 498 5.08 4.60 10.26
N THR A 499 4.21 5.59 10.43
CA THR A 499 2.81 5.52 10.01
C THR A 499 2.68 5.26 8.50
N LEU A 500 3.52 5.88 7.67
CA LEU A 500 3.53 5.65 6.23
C LEU A 500 3.92 4.22 5.86
N ILE A 501 4.94 3.66 6.54
CA ILE A 501 5.35 2.26 6.33
C ILE A 501 4.21 1.29 6.72
N GLU A 502 3.55 1.56 7.85
CA GLU A 502 2.39 0.78 8.30
C GLU A 502 1.24 0.86 7.29
N ALA A 503 0.93 2.05 6.78
CA ALA A 503 -0.09 2.25 5.75
C ALA A 503 0.23 1.48 4.45
N GLY A 504 1.48 1.51 4.00
CA GLY A 504 1.92 0.73 2.83
C GLY A 504 1.80 -0.78 3.04
N ASN A 505 2.11 -1.27 4.24
CA ASN A 505 1.94 -2.69 4.57
C ASN A 505 0.46 -3.10 4.62
N GLN A 506 -0.42 -2.25 5.16
CA GLN A 506 -1.86 -2.49 5.17
C GLN A 506 -2.43 -2.53 3.74
N LEU A 507 -1.98 -1.63 2.87
CA LEU A 507 -2.35 -1.64 1.45
C LEU A 507 -1.96 -2.97 0.77
N ASN A 508 -0.73 -3.42 0.97
CA ASN A 508 -0.28 -4.71 0.42
C ASN A 508 -1.11 -5.89 0.93
N GLN A 509 -1.51 -5.89 2.21
CA GLN A 509 -2.41 -6.92 2.76
C GLN A 509 -3.80 -6.89 2.11
N ALA A 510 -4.32 -5.70 1.79
CA ALA A 510 -5.57 -5.55 1.06
C ALA A 510 -5.45 -6.12 -0.37
N TYR A 511 -4.33 -5.87 -1.06
CA TYR A 511 -4.07 -6.47 -2.37
C TYR A 511 -3.97 -8.00 -2.31
N PHE A 512 -3.35 -8.57 -1.28
CA PHE A 512 -3.35 -10.03 -1.08
C PHE A 512 -4.76 -10.60 -0.91
N THR A 513 -5.65 -9.85 -0.25
CA THR A 513 -7.06 -10.24 -0.09
C THR A 513 -7.79 -10.22 -1.43
N VAL A 514 -7.57 -9.18 -2.26
CA VAL A 514 -8.13 -9.12 -3.62
C VAL A 514 -7.62 -10.28 -4.48
N ASN A 515 -6.31 -10.56 -4.46
CA ASN A 515 -5.73 -11.69 -5.17
C ASN A 515 -6.33 -13.03 -4.72
N GLN A 516 -6.53 -13.24 -3.42
CA GLN A 516 -7.18 -14.44 -2.89
C GLN A 516 -8.62 -14.59 -3.42
N LEU A 517 -9.41 -13.52 -3.39
CA LEU A 517 -10.82 -13.56 -3.84
C LEU A 517 -10.95 -13.81 -5.34
N MET A 518 -10.04 -13.24 -6.14
CA MET A 518 -9.97 -13.41 -7.59
C MET A 518 -9.22 -14.68 -8.03
N ASN A 519 -8.68 -15.45 -7.07
CA ASN A 519 -7.86 -16.63 -7.31
C ASN A 519 -6.65 -16.36 -8.23
N ASN A 520 -5.99 -15.23 -8.00
CA ASN A 520 -4.66 -14.92 -8.54
C ASN A 520 -3.57 -15.48 -7.61
N PRO A 521 -2.33 -15.71 -8.08
CA PRO A 521 -1.18 -15.89 -7.19
C PRO A 521 -1.08 -14.73 -6.19
N ILE A 522 -0.82 -15.03 -4.91
CA ILE A 522 -0.92 -14.04 -3.83
C ILE A 522 0.06 -12.87 -4.01
N ASP A 523 1.25 -13.15 -4.54
CA ASP A 523 2.33 -12.21 -4.82
C ASP A 523 2.17 -11.43 -6.14
N THR A 524 1.04 -11.60 -6.85
CA THR A 524 0.77 -10.80 -8.05
C THR A 524 0.69 -9.32 -7.69
N GLU A 525 1.54 -8.50 -8.31
CA GLU A 525 1.48 -7.04 -8.18
C GLU A 525 0.23 -6.51 -8.89
N ILE A 526 -0.65 -5.88 -8.12
CA ILE A 526 -1.93 -5.36 -8.59
C ILE A 526 -2.11 -3.93 -8.09
N ASP A 527 -3.02 -3.21 -8.73
CA ASP A 527 -3.56 -1.96 -8.22
C ASP A 527 -5.08 -1.93 -8.39
N VAL A 528 -5.74 -0.96 -7.77
CA VAL A 528 -7.16 -0.69 -7.94
C VAL A 528 -7.36 0.68 -8.57
N GLU A 529 -8.25 0.74 -9.56
CA GLU A 529 -8.64 2.00 -10.19
C GLU A 529 -9.42 2.88 -9.22
N ASP A 530 -9.29 4.19 -9.35
CA ASP A 530 -10.00 5.14 -8.49
C ASP A 530 -11.51 5.12 -8.77
N ALA A 531 -12.32 5.13 -7.70
CA ALA A 531 -13.76 5.23 -7.77
C ALA A 531 -14.22 6.66 -7.44
N ILE A 532 -14.74 7.38 -8.43
CA ILE A 532 -15.29 8.72 -8.21
C ILE A 532 -16.80 8.71 -8.44
N ILE A 533 -17.55 9.30 -7.51
CA ILE A 533 -19.01 9.40 -7.61
C ILE A 533 -19.38 10.20 -8.86
N SER A 534 -20.32 9.69 -9.67
CA SER A 534 -20.79 10.33 -10.91
C SER A 534 -19.74 10.46 -12.03
N GLU A 535 -18.60 9.77 -11.93
CA GLU A 535 -17.57 9.70 -12.97
C GLU A 535 -17.20 8.24 -13.29
N GLY A 536 -16.57 8.02 -14.45
CA GLY A 536 -16.11 6.70 -14.87
C GLY A 536 -17.22 5.63 -14.81
N LEU A 537 -16.95 4.51 -14.12
CA LEU A 537 -17.92 3.42 -13.93
C LEU A 537 -19.20 3.84 -13.19
N PHE A 538 -19.13 4.91 -12.40
CA PHE A 538 -20.28 5.42 -11.64
C PHE A 538 -20.96 6.60 -12.33
N SER A 539 -20.63 6.93 -13.59
CA SER A 539 -21.28 8.04 -14.32
C SER A 539 -22.79 7.88 -14.44
N ASN A 540 -23.26 6.64 -14.53
CA ASN A 540 -24.66 6.30 -14.69
C ASN A 540 -25.36 6.00 -13.35
N TYR A 541 -24.62 5.99 -12.24
CA TYR A 541 -25.22 6.05 -10.92
C TYR A 541 -25.78 7.46 -10.78
N LYS A 542 -27.11 7.60 -10.89
CA LYS A 542 -27.81 8.86 -10.69
C LYS A 542 -27.83 9.23 -9.20
N TYR A 543 -26.65 9.47 -8.64
CA TYR A 543 -26.42 9.79 -7.24
C TYR A 543 -27.33 10.93 -6.78
N GLN A 544 -27.45 11.99 -7.59
CA GLN A 544 -28.27 13.14 -7.25
C GLN A 544 -29.77 12.81 -7.14
N ASP A 545 -30.31 12.02 -8.08
CA ASP A 545 -31.72 11.62 -8.05
C ASP A 545 -32.03 10.75 -6.82
N PHE A 546 -31.11 9.86 -6.46
CA PHE A 546 -31.26 8.98 -5.30
C PHE A 546 -31.07 9.75 -3.98
N TYR A 547 -30.12 10.67 -3.95
CA TYR A 547 -29.89 11.60 -2.84
C TYR A 547 -31.13 12.44 -2.54
N ASP A 548 -31.73 13.08 -3.55
CA ASP A 548 -32.89 13.95 -3.36
C ASP A 548 -34.10 13.19 -2.76
N ILE A 549 -34.20 11.89 -3.03
CA ILE A 549 -35.23 11.01 -2.44
C ILE A 549 -34.87 10.66 -0.99
N LEU A 550 -33.61 10.30 -0.72
CA LEU A 550 -33.14 9.91 0.61
C LEU A 550 -33.12 11.06 1.61
N ASP A 551 -32.70 12.25 1.19
CA ASP A 551 -32.65 13.46 2.02
C ASP A 551 -34.06 13.98 2.36
N ASN A 552 -35.05 13.65 1.53
CA ASN A 552 -36.43 14.06 1.77
C ASN A 552 -37.12 13.13 2.80
N PRO A 553 -37.41 13.60 4.03
CA PRO A 553 -38.00 12.77 5.08
C PRO A 553 -39.42 12.27 4.76
N LYS A 554 -40.10 12.86 3.76
CA LYS A 554 -41.42 12.40 3.30
C LYS A 554 -41.32 11.28 2.28
N LEU A 555 -40.29 11.28 1.43
CA LEU A 555 -40.12 10.28 0.37
C LEU A 555 -39.40 9.03 0.86
N ARG A 556 -38.45 9.21 1.81
CA ARG A 556 -37.61 8.14 2.33
C ARG A 556 -38.40 6.92 2.86
N PRO A 557 -39.48 7.05 3.67
CA PRO A 557 -40.24 5.88 4.13
C PRO A 557 -40.84 5.06 2.97
N ASN A 558 -41.36 5.73 1.95
CA ASN A 558 -41.93 5.06 0.77
C ASN A 558 -40.86 4.34 -0.06
N LEU A 559 -39.64 4.92 -0.14
CA LEU A 559 -38.50 4.25 -0.76
C LEU A 559 -38.07 3.02 0.05
N VAL A 560 -38.01 3.11 1.38
CA VAL A 560 -37.69 1.97 2.25
C VAL A 560 -38.68 0.83 2.05
N ASP A 561 -39.98 1.13 2.04
CA ASP A 561 -41.03 0.13 1.77
C ASP A 561 -40.82 -0.56 0.41
N PHE A 562 -40.51 0.21 -0.63
CA PHE A 562 -40.20 -0.33 -1.96
C PHE A 562 -38.97 -1.25 -1.94
N LEU A 563 -37.89 -0.83 -1.30
CA LEU A 563 -36.64 -1.61 -1.20
C LEU A 563 -36.85 -2.90 -0.41
N ILE A 564 -37.71 -2.89 0.62
CA ILE A 564 -38.10 -4.09 1.37
C ILE A 564 -38.89 -5.05 0.49
N GLU A 565 -39.85 -4.56 -0.32
CA GLU A 565 -40.61 -5.40 -1.24
C GLU A 565 -39.70 -6.03 -2.32
N GLU A 566 -38.79 -5.26 -2.91
CA GLU A 566 -37.79 -5.76 -3.86
C GLU A 566 -36.84 -6.78 -3.19
N ALA A 567 -36.32 -6.48 -2.00
CA ALA A 567 -35.46 -7.40 -1.25
C ALA A 567 -36.15 -8.74 -0.99
N LYS A 568 -37.39 -8.74 -0.53
CA LYS A 568 -38.16 -9.98 -0.29
C LYS A 568 -38.42 -10.78 -1.57
N ASN A 569 -38.66 -10.10 -2.69
CA ASN A 569 -38.88 -10.77 -3.98
C ASN A 569 -37.60 -11.38 -4.56
N ASN A 570 -36.46 -10.71 -4.35
CA ASN A 570 -35.18 -11.14 -4.91
C ASN A 570 -34.44 -12.13 -4.00
N ALA A 571 -34.63 -12.05 -2.68
CA ALA A 571 -33.93 -12.83 -1.64
C ALA A 571 -33.89 -14.35 -1.94
N PRO A 572 -32.71 -14.89 -2.29
CA PRO A 572 -32.54 -16.32 -2.45
C PRO A 572 -32.81 -17.09 -1.15
N GLU A 573 -32.58 -16.49 0.02
CA GLU A 573 -32.82 -17.10 1.32
C GLU A 573 -34.31 -17.43 1.53
N LEU A 574 -35.22 -16.54 1.10
CA LEU A 574 -36.66 -16.78 1.15
C LEU A 574 -37.11 -17.83 0.12
N LYS A 575 -36.51 -17.81 -1.08
CA LYS A 575 -36.77 -18.82 -2.13
C LYS A 575 -36.30 -20.21 -1.68
N ASN A 576 -35.12 -20.32 -1.07
CA ASN A 576 -34.59 -21.54 -0.47
C ASN A 576 -35.55 -22.13 0.57
N ILE A 577 -36.02 -21.31 1.53
CA ILE A 577 -37.01 -21.75 2.51
C ILE A 577 -38.31 -22.18 1.81
N GLY A 578 -38.76 -21.46 0.79
CA GLY A 578 -39.93 -21.82 -0.01
C GLY A 578 -39.82 -23.22 -0.62
N TYR A 579 -38.68 -23.59 -1.18
CA TYR A 579 -38.44 -24.93 -1.72
C TYR A 579 -38.33 -26.00 -0.63
N ASN A 580 -37.68 -25.71 0.49
CA ASN A 580 -37.65 -26.60 1.66
C ASN A 580 -39.06 -26.85 2.23
N LEU A 581 -39.91 -25.82 2.24
CA LEU A 581 -41.31 -25.92 2.64
C LEU A 581 -42.09 -26.81 1.67
N ALA A 582 -41.89 -26.65 0.36
CA ALA A 582 -42.51 -27.50 -0.66
C ALA A 582 -42.11 -28.97 -0.53
N ALA A 583 -40.82 -29.25 -0.25
CA ALA A 583 -40.32 -30.59 0.04
C ALA A 583 -40.98 -31.19 1.30
N THR A 584 -41.05 -30.41 2.38
CA THR A 584 -41.66 -30.82 3.65
C THR A 584 -43.17 -31.08 3.51
N GLN A 585 -43.88 -30.22 2.78
CA GLN A 585 -45.30 -30.40 2.46
C GLN A 585 -45.54 -31.63 1.57
N ARG A 586 -44.61 -31.96 0.66
CA ARG A 586 -44.68 -33.22 -0.10
C ARG A 586 -44.54 -34.44 0.83
N ASN A 587 -43.66 -34.37 1.82
CA ASN A 587 -43.49 -35.41 2.84
C ASN A 587 -44.73 -35.55 3.75
N TYR A 588 -45.35 -34.43 4.15
CA TYR A 588 -46.63 -34.43 4.87
C TYR A 588 -47.74 -35.12 4.04
N ARG A 589 -47.85 -34.80 2.75
CA ARG A 589 -48.83 -35.43 1.83
C ARG A 589 -48.61 -36.93 1.67
N LEU A 590 -47.35 -37.35 1.54
CA LEU A 590 -46.95 -38.77 1.50
C LEU A 590 -47.43 -39.54 2.74
N ASN A 591 -47.26 -38.96 3.93
CA ASN A 591 -47.61 -39.62 5.19
C ASN A 591 -49.08 -39.42 5.62
N SER A 592 -49.83 -38.56 4.94
CA SER A 592 -51.27 -38.34 5.17
C SER A 592 -52.13 -39.14 4.19
N ALA A 593 -52.44 -38.60 3.01
CA ALA A 593 -53.26 -39.29 2.01
C ALA A 593 -52.45 -40.39 1.28
N GLY A 594 -51.15 -40.17 1.06
CA GLY A 594 -50.30 -41.10 0.33
C GLY A 594 -50.12 -42.47 1.00
N ARG A 595 -50.38 -42.58 2.31
CA ARG A 595 -50.30 -43.86 3.04
C ARG A 595 -51.32 -44.91 2.58
N PHE A 596 -52.38 -44.47 1.89
CA PHE A 596 -53.44 -45.34 1.38
C PHE A 596 -53.18 -45.81 -0.06
N VAL A 597 -52.06 -45.41 -0.64
CA VAL A 597 -51.68 -45.75 -2.01
C VAL A 597 -50.83 -47.02 -1.98
N PRO A 598 -51.24 -48.12 -2.66
CA PRO A 598 -50.46 -49.34 -2.70
C PRO A 598 -49.18 -49.18 -3.52
N THR A 599 -48.16 -49.95 -3.18
CA THR A 599 -46.95 -50.11 -3.98
C THR A 599 -47.10 -51.32 -4.90
N VAL A 600 -46.71 -51.17 -6.17
CA VAL A 600 -46.75 -52.22 -7.19
C VAL A 600 -45.32 -52.47 -7.68
N ALA A 601 -44.87 -53.71 -7.61
CA ALA A 601 -43.55 -54.13 -8.08
C ALA A 601 -43.66 -55.37 -8.96
N LEU A 602 -42.83 -55.43 -10.00
CA LEU A 602 -42.59 -56.63 -10.78
C LEU A 602 -41.42 -57.39 -10.14
N GLN A 603 -41.65 -58.65 -9.83
CA GLN A 603 -40.64 -59.56 -9.29
C GLN A 603 -40.46 -60.73 -10.24
N GLY A 604 -39.21 -61.07 -10.51
CA GLY A 604 -38.82 -62.24 -11.27
C GLY A 604 -37.67 -62.94 -10.58
N GLN A 605 -37.64 -64.26 -10.65
CA GLN A 605 -36.52 -65.03 -10.12
C GLN A 605 -36.25 -66.23 -11.03
N TYR A 606 -34.99 -66.47 -11.32
CA TYR A 606 -34.50 -67.69 -11.94
C TYR A 606 -33.56 -68.40 -10.96
N ASN A 607 -33.91 -69.63 -10.58
CA ASN A 607 -33.12 -70.47 -9.70
C ASN A 607 -32.53 -71.62 -10.50
N LEU A 608 -31.24 -71.87 -10.32
CA LEU A 608 -30.48 -72.92 -10.99
C LEU A 608 -29.79 -73.78 -9.94
N ALA A 609 -30.11 -75.08 -9.89
CA ALA A 609 -29.33 -76.06 -9.15
C ALA A 609 -27.98 -76.27 -9.86
N LEU A 610 -26.88 -76.07 -9.16
CA LEU A 610 -25.52 -76.17 -9.71
C LEU A 610 -24.87 -77.51 -9.37
N SER A 611 -24.99 -77.95 -8.12
CA SER A 611 -24.52 -79.26 -7.69
C SER A 611 -25.33 -79.81 -6.52
N GLN A 612 -25.47 -81.12 -6.47
CA GLN A 612 -26.12 -81.84 -5.38
C GLN A 612 -25.33 -83.13 -5.13
N SER A 613 -24.99 -83.42 -3.87
CA SER A 613 -24.23 -84.63 -3.50
C SER A 613 -24.44 -85.02 -2.03
N GLY A 614 -23.94 -86.19 -1.64
CA GLY A 614 -24.09 -86.75 -0.29
C GLY A 614 -25.42 -87.48 -0.07
N ALA A 615 -25.77 -87.73 1.19
CA ALA A 615 -27.01 -88.40 1.57
C ALA A 615 -28.24 -87.65 1.03
N GLY A 616 -29.27 -88.39 0.59
CA GLY A 616 -30.50 -87.79 0.08
C GLY A 616 -30.38 -87.05 -1.26
N SER A 617 -29.30 -87.26 -2.03
CA SER A 617 -29.12 -86.64 -3.36
C SER A 617 -29.78 -87.40 -4.52
N THR A 618 -30.18 -88.65 -4.30
CA THR A 618 -30.90 -89.45 -5.30
C THR A 618 -32.40 -89.45 -5.01
N PRO A 619 -33.25 -89.00 -5.96
CA PRO A 619 -34.70 -89.05 -5.81
C PRO A 619 -35.24 -90.47 -5.62
N THR A 620 -36.23 -90.64 -4.75
CA THR A 620 -36.92 -91.93 -4.56
C THR A 620 -37.71 -92.29 -5.81
N ALA A 621 -37.68 -93.58 -6.21
CA ALA A 621 -38.33 -94.05 -7.44
C ALA A 621 -39.84 -93.75 -7.45
N GLY A 622 -40.32 -93.16 -8.57
CA GLY A 622 -41.72 -92.76 -8.76
C GLY A 622 -42.05 -91.31 -8.37
N ILE A 623 -41.06 -90.55 -7.85
CA ILE A 623 -41.22 -89.12 -7.55
C ILE A 623 -40.67 -88.28 -8.72
N PRO A 624 -41.46 -87.34 -9.29
CA PRO A 624 -40.97 -86.41 -10.31
C PRO A 624 -39.84 -85.52 -9.78
N VAL A 625 -38.78 -85.37 -10.57
CA VAL A 625 -37.64 -84.49 -10.26
C VAL A 625 -37.90 -83.11 -10.85
N ALA A 626 -37.69 -82.05 -10.07
CA ALA A 626 -37.77 -80.69 -10.58
C ALA A 626 -36.65 -80.44 -11.61
N PRO A 627 -36.88 -79.65 -12.67
CA PRO A 627 -35.81 -79.24 -13.57
C PRO A 627 -34.71 -78.48 -12.81
N ASP A 628 -33.46 -78.61 -13.28
CA ASP A 628 -32.33 -77.90 -12.67
C ASP A 628 -32.53 -76.37 -12.66
N GLY A 629 -33.22 -75.83 -13.68
CA GLY A 629 -33.55 -74.41 -13.79
C GLY A 629 -35.04 -74.15 -13.70
N VAL A 630 -35.46 -73.26 -12.78
CA VAL A 630 -36.86 -72.84 -12.63
C VAL A 630 -36.96 -71.31 -12.60
N TYR A 631 -37.95 -70.75 -13.31
CA TYR A 631 -38.25 -69.32 -13.26
C TYR A 631 -39.66 -69.06 -12.73
N ASN A 632 -39.85 -67.90 -12.12
CA ASN A 632 -41.17 -67.35 -11.82
C ASN A 632 -41.17 -65.84 -12.06
N PHE A 633 -42.34 -65.31 -12.42
CA PHE A 633 -42.60 -63.88 -12.54
C PHE A 633 -43.93 -63.57 -11.87
N GLY A 634 -44.00 -62.44 -11.17
CA GLY A 634 -45.21 -62.02 -10.48
C GLY A 634 -45.27 -60.51 -10.30
N LEU A 635 -46.48 -59.98 -10.29
CA LEU A 635 -46.74 -58.62 -9.82
C LEU A 635 -47.09 -58.69 -8.33
N ASN A 636 -46.33 -57.96 -7.52
CA ASN A 636 -46.57 -57.79 -6.10
C ASN A 636 -47.29 -56.46 -5.85
N VAL A 637 -48.46 -56.52 -5.22
CA VAL A 637 -49.18 -55.33 -4.75
C VAL A 637 -49.17 -55.34 -3.23
N SER A 638 -48.58 -54.32 -2.62
CA SER A 638 -48.42 -54.21 -1.17
C SER A 638 -49.01 -52.91 -0.64
N LEU A 639 -49.89 -53.02 0.35
CA LEU A 639 -50.47 -51.89 1.09
C LEU A 639 -50.29 -52.14 2.60
N PRO A 640 -49.39 -51.40 3.27
CA PRO A 640 -49.21 -51.56 4.71
C PRO A 640 -50.44 -50.99 5.45
N ILE A 641 -51.21 -51.87 6.10
CA ILE A 641 -52.41 -51.46 6.86
C ILE A 641 -52.02 -50.83 8.20
N PHE A 642 -51.05 -51.43 8.89
CA PHE A 642 -50.52 -50.93 10.16
C PHE A 642 -49.01 -51.12 10.21
N ASN A 643 -48.26 -50.01 10.33
CA ASN A 643 -46.80 -50.00 10.34
C ASN A 643 -46.24 -49.39 11.62
N GLN A 644 -46.64 -49.92 12.78
CA GLN A 644 -46.16 -49.48 14.09
C GLN A 644 -46.36 -47.96 14.32
N ASN A 645 -47.46 -47.40 13.83
CA ASN A 645 -47.80 -45.96 13.90
C ASN A 645 -46.81 -45.00 13.18
N LEU A 646 -45.84 -45.51 12.41
CA LEU A 646 -44.77 -44.71 11.81
C LEU A 646 -45.30 -43.62 10.86
N ARG A 647 -46.36 -43.90 10.08
CA ARG A 647 -46.97 -42.88 9.20
C ARG A 647 -47.51 -41.68 9.97
N ASN A 648 -48.12 -41.90 11.13
CA ASN A 648 -48.66 -40.82 11.93
C ASN A 648 -47.55 -39.98 12.56
N ILE A 649 -46.49 -40.63 13.04
CA ILE A 649 -45.30 -39.96 13.58
C ILE A 649 -44.67 -39.11 12.49
N ASN A 650 -44.37 -39.68 11.31
CA ASN A 650 -43.74 -38.94 10.21
C ASN A 650 -44.63 -37.79 9.69
N LYS A 651 -45.96 -37.97 9.68
CA LYS A 651 -46.90 -36.88 9.38
C LYS A 651 -46.75 -35.74 10.40
N GLN A 652 -46.70 -36.05 11.68
CA GLN A 652 -46.56 -35.05 12.74
C GLN A 652 -45.17 -34.39 12.69
N THR A 653 -44.11 -35.15 12.44
CA THR A 653 -42.75 -34.63 12.22
C THR A 653 -42.71 -33.65 11.06
N ALA A 654 -43.28 -34.02 9.90
CA ALA A 654 -43.36 -33.12 8.75
C ALA A 654 -44.17 -31.85 9.06
N LYS A 655 -45.23 -31.96 9.88
CA LYS A 655 -46.00 -30.78 10.29
C LYS A 655 -45.18 -29.85 11.20
N ILE A 656 -44.45 -30.40 12.16
CA ILE A 656 -43.57 -29.62 13.04
C ILE A 656 -42.45 -28.95 12.24
N GLN A 657 -41.86 -29.66 11.27
CA GLN A 657 -40.85 -29.10 10.36
C GLN A 657 -41.44 -27.98 9.49
N GLU A 658 -42.66 -28.14 8.99
CA GLU A 658 -43.37 -27.08 8.25
C GLU A 658 -43.56 -25.83 9.13
N ASP A 659 -44.01 -26.00 10.37
CA ASP A 659 -44.20 -24.89 11.31
C ASP A 659 -42.86 -24.21 11.66
N GLN A 660 -41.78 -25.00 11.83
CA GLN A 660 -40.42 -24.49 12.03
C GLN A 660 -39.93 -23.65 10.85
N LEU A 661 -40.10 -24.14 9.62
CA LEU A 661 -39.71 -23.42 8.40
C LEU A 661 -40.52 -22.12 8.23
N ASN A 662 -41.80 -22.10 8.57
CA ASN A 662 -42.61 -20.88 8.55
C ASN A 662 -42.12 -19.85 9.58
N ILE A 663 -41.73 -20.27 10.79
CA ILE A 663 -41.13 -19.39 11.79
C ILE A 663 -39.79 -18.83 11.29
N GLN A 664 -38.95 -19.68 10.70
CA GLN A 664 -37.68 -19.25 10.10
C GLN A 664 -37.92 -18.25 8.97
N LYS A 665 -38.90 -18.49 8.09
CA LYS A 665 -39.30 -17.57 7.04
C LYS A 665 -39.67 -16.19 7.62
N SER A 666 -40.55 -16.15 8.62
CA SER A 666 -40.94 -14.89 9.26
C SER A 666 -39.75 -14.17 9.93
N ASN A 667 -38.79 -14.91 10.48
CA ASN A 667 -37.57 -14.32 11.03
C ASN A 667 -36.67 -13.73 9.93
N ILE A 668 -36.54 -14.39 8.78
CA ILE A 668 -35.81 -13.85 7.62
C ILE A 668 -36.51 -12.61 7.08
N ASP A 669 -37.84 -12.62 6.97
CA ASP A 669 -38.61 -11.44 6.55
C ASP A 669 -38.34 -10.23 7.46
N LEU A 670 -38.35 -10.42 8.79
CA LEU A 670 -38.03 -9.38 9.78
C LEU A 670 -36.57 -8.93 9.71
N ASN A 671 -35.63 -9.84 9.46
CA ASN A 671 -34.21 -9.51 9.30
C ASN A 671 -33.98 -8.67 8.05
N ILE A 672 -34.65 -8.96 6.94
CA ILE A 672 -34.60 -8.15 5.71
C ILE A 672 -35.11 -6.75 6.00
N GLU A 673 -36.28 -6.62 6.65
CA GLU A 673 -36.83 -5.32 7.05
C GLU A 673 -35.86 -4.52 7.91
N THR A 674 -35.29 -5.15 8.94
CA THR A 674 -34.35 -4.50 9.86
C THR A 674 -33.07 -4.07 9.13
N ASN A 675 -32.51 -4.94 8.29
CA ASN A 675 -31.27 -4.70 7.56
C ASN A 675 -31.42 -3.56 6.55
N ILE A 676 -32.49 -3.56 5.75
CA ILE A 676 -32.76 -2.48 4.78
C ILE A 676 -32.95 -1.14 5.50
N ASN A 677 -33.70 -1.11 6.61
CA ASN A 677 -33.84 0.12 7.40
C ASN A 677 -32.50 0.65 7.92
N ALA A 678 -31.64 -0.24 8.44
CA ALA A 678 -30.31 0.14 8.93
C ALA A 678 -29.43 0.68 7.79
N LEU A 679 -29.34 -0.04 6.67
CA LEU A 679 -28.51 0.34 5.52
C LEU A 679 -28.95 1.67 4.89
N VAL A 680 -30.26 1.95 4.83
CA VAL A 680 -30.75 3.24 4.34
C VAL A 680 -30.40 4.38 5.31
N LEU A 681 -30.44 4.13 6.62
CA LEU A 681 -30.00 5.11 7.62
C LEU A 681 -28.50 5.38 7.53
N ASP A 682 -27.69 4.32 7.40
CA ASP A 682 -26.24 4.43 7.23
C ASP A 682 -25.90 5.21 5.97
N LEU A 683 -26.57 4.91 4.85
CA LEU A 683 -26.38 5.64 3.60
C LEU A 683 -26.75 7.13 3.73
N THR A 684 -27.85 7.44 4.44
CA THR A 684 -28.24 8.83 4.72
C THR A 684 -27.16 9.56 5.53
N ASN A 685 -26.56 8.88 6.51
CA ASN A 685 -25.45 9.44 7.31
C ASN A 685 -24.20 9.67 6.45
N GLU A 686 -23.82 8.71 5.60
CA GLU A 686 -22.65 8.85 4.72
C GLU A 686 -22.80 10.01 3.74
N ILE A 687 -24.01 10.26 3.23
CA ILE A 687 -24.24 11.42 2.37
C ILE A 687 -23.98 12.74 3.11
N ALA A 688 -24.48 12.88 4.34
CA ALA A 688 -24.21 14.07 5.15
C ALA A 688 -22.71 14.20 5.48
N ASN A 689 -22.04 13.08 5.75
CA ASN A 689 -20.61 13.03 6.05
C ASN A 689 -19.75 13.49 4.88
N ILE A 690 -20.11 13.19 3.62
CA ILE A 690 -19.37 13.68 2.44
C ILE A 690 -19.25 15.21 2.46
N GLN A 691 -20.36 15.91 2.66
CA GLN A 691 -20.33 17.38 2.65
C GLN A 691 -19.66 17.97 3.91
N ILE A 692 -19.96 17.42 5.09
CA ILE A 692 -19.42 17.93 6.36
C ILE A 692 -17.91 17.73 6.44
N SER A 693 -17.42 16.54 6.05
CA SER A 693 -15.99 16.24 6.05
C SER A 693 -15.21 17.12 5.08
N LYS A 694 -15.79 17.46 3.92
CA LYS A 694 -15.16 18.36 2.95
C LYS A 694 -14.98 19.77 3.50
N ILE A 695 -16.02 20.32 4.13
CA ILE A 695 -15.96 21.64 4.77
C ILE A 695 -14.93 21.64 5.91
N ALA A 696 -14.87 20.56 6.70
CA ALA A 696 -13.89 20.42 7.76
C ALA A 696 -12.44 20.34 7.22
N GLU A 697 -12.20 19.60 6.14
CA GLU A 697 -10.90 19.54 5.46
C GLU A 697 -10.45 20.93 4.98
N GLU A 698 -11.32 21.66 4.29
CA GLU A 698 -11.01 23.00 3.76
C GLU A 698 -10.65 23.99 4.88
N ALA A 699 -11.44 24.01 5.96
CA ALA A 699 -11.17 24.85 7.12
C ALA A 699 -9.88 24.44 7.86
N ALA A 700 -9.62 23.15 8.00
CA ALA A 700 -8.41 22.65 8.65
C ALA A 700 -7.15 22.95 7.82
N LYS A 701 -7.26 22.90 6.48
CA LYS A 701 -6.19 23.29 5.56
C LYS A 701 -5.84 24.76 5.69
N GLU A 702 -6.83 25.65 5.64
CA GLU A 702 -6.62 27.09 5.80
C GLU A 702 -6.00 27.40 7.18
N SER A 703 -6.46 26.73 8.23
CA SER A 703 -5.88 26.84 9.57
C SER A 703 -4.41 26.41 9.62
N LEU A 704 -4.04 25.33 8.94
CA LEU A 704 -2.64 24.88 8.83
C LEU A 704 -1.79 25.91 8.10
N ASP A 705 -2.24 26.40 6.94
CA ASP A 705 -1.52 27.38 6.13
C ASP A 705 -1.26 28.68 6.91
N LEU A 706 -2.27 29.20 7.62
CA LEU A 706 -2.12 30.39 8.47
C LEU A 706 -1.16 30.16 9.65
N THR A 707 -1.26 29.00 10.30
CA THR A 707 -0.42 28.67 11.46
C THR A 707 1.03 28.43 11.05
N GLN A 708 1.26 27.79 9.90
CA GLN A 708 2.61 27.56 9.35
C GLN A 708 3.29 28.90 9.01
N ASN A 709 2.57 29.82 8.38
CA ASN A 709 3.06 31.18 8.14
C ASN A 709 3.35 31.92 9.45
N ALA A 710 2.44 31.88 10.43
CA ALA A 710 2.67 32.52 11.72
C ALA A 710 3.87 31.92 12.48
N TYR A 711 4.08 30.61 12.41
CA TYR A 711 5.22 29.94 13.05
C TYR A 711 6.55 30.32 12.39
N SER A 712 6.57 30.42 11.05
CA SER A 712 7.75 30.90 10.32
C SER A 712 8.17 32.32 10.71
N GLN A 713 7.23 33.13 11.22
CA GLN A 713 7.46 34.49 11.73
C GLN A 713 7.67 34.54 13.26
N GLY A 714 7.70 33.39 13.93
CA GLY A 714 7.81 33.30 15.40
C GLY A 714 6.58 33.80 16.18
N ALA A 715 5.42 33.95 15.52
CA ALA A 715 4.21 34.54 16.10
C ALA A 715 3.33 33.54 16.87
N VAL A 716 3.52 32.24 16.66
CA VAL A 716 2.79 31.16 17.34
C VAL A 716 3.76 30.08 17.82
N PRO A 717 3.42 29.36 18.92
CA PRO A 717 4.27 28.27 19.40
C PRO A 717 4.18 27.04 18.50
N LEU A 718 5.25 26.23 18.48
CA LEU A 718 5.33 24.97 17.76
C LEU A 718 4.13 24.04 17.97
N ILE A 719 3.62 23.95 19.21
CA ILE A 719 2.52 23.04 19.53
C ILE A 719 1.27 23.36 18.71
N GLN A 720 1.01 24.65 18.45
CA GLN A 720 -0.14 25.08 17.66
C GLN A 720 -0.01 24.65 16.19
N LEU A 721 1.22 24.65 15.65
CA LEU A 721 1.50 24.16 14.30
C LEU A 721 1.31 22.64 14.21
N ILE A 722 1.80 21.88 15.20
CA ILE A 722 1.61 20.42 15.25
C ILE A 722 0.11 20.07 15.38
N ASP A 723 -0.62 20.80 16.21
CA ASP A 723 -2.07 20.61 16.39
C ASP A 723 -2.82 20.91 15.08
N ALA A 724 -2.49 22.02 14.39
CA ALA A 724 -3.08 22.36 13.10
C ALA A 724 -2.77 21.30 12.02
N GLN A 725 -1.53 20.81 11.96
CA GLN A 725 -1.14 19.74 11.04
C GLN A 725 -1.91 18.45 11.31
N THR A 726 -2.04 18.07 12.59
CA THR A 726 -2.77 16.87 13.01
C THR A 726 -4.26 16.98 12.65
N ASN A 727 -4.88 18.14 12.88
CA ASN A 727 -6.27 18.38 12.55
C ASN A 727 -6.52 18.35 11.03
N TYR A 728 -5.60 18.90 10.23
CA TYR A 728 -5.68 18.81 8.78
C TYR A 728 -5.56 17.37 8.29
N LEU A 729 -4.56 16.61 8.78
CA LEU A 729 -4.40 15.20 8.44
C LEU A 729 -5.67 14.37 8.73
N GLN A 730 -6.25 14.54 9.92
CA GLN A 730 -7.47 13.83 10.31
C GLN A 730 -8.67 14.21 9.41
N SER A 731 -8.83 15.50 9.13
CA SER A 731 -9.91 16.00 8.28
C SER A 731 -9.75 15.56 6.83
N GLN A 732 -8.52 15.53 6.32
CA GLN A 732 -8.19 15.06 4.96
C GLN A 732 -8.50 13.57 4.80
N ILE A 733 -8.08 12.73 5.75
CA ILE A 733 -8.41 11.29 5.77
C ILE A 733 -9.92 11.08 5.82
N ALA A 734 -10.62 11.81 6.69
CA ALA A 734 -12.08 11.70 6.81
C ALA A 734 -12.79 12.10 5.52
N SER A 735 -12.38 13.19 4.87
CA SER A 735 -12.97 13.66 3.62
C SER A 735 -12.70 12.72 2.46
N ALA A 736 -11.47 12.22 2.34
CA ALA A 736 -11.10 11.30 1.27
C ALA A 736 -11.84 9.97 1.36
N ASN A 737 -12.05 9.45 2.58
CA ASN A 737 -12.75 8.18 2.79
C ASN A 737 -14.28 8.28 2.67
N ALA A 738 -14.87 9.46 2.86
CA ALA A 738 -16.33 9.63 2.89
C ALA A 738 -17.01 9.15 1.60
N ASN A 739 -16.42 9.44 0.43
CA ASN A 739 -16.96 8.97 -0.86
C ASN A 739 -16.93 7.45 -0.98
N TYR A 740 -15.85 6.80 -0.55
CA TYR A 740 -15.71 5.35 -0.61
C TYR A 740 -16.63 4.65 0.39
N ASN A 741 -16.83 5.22 1.58
CA ASN A 741 -17.77 4.70 2.57
C ASN A 741 -19.21 4.73 2.05
N TYR A 742 -19.62 5.81 1.39
CA TYR A 742 -20.92 5.90 0.73
C TYR A 742 -21.10 4.82 -0.34
N LEU A 743 -20.11 4.64 -1.22
CA LEU A 743 -20.17 3.64 -2.28
C LEU A 743 -20.19 2.21 -1.70
N LEU A 744 -19.43 1.96 -0.64
CA LEU A 744 -19.43 0.69 0.08
C LEU A 744 -20.81 0.42 0.73
N ALA A 745 -21.40 1.41 1.40
CA ALA A 745 -22.75 1.30 1.96
C ALA A 745 -23.81 1.05 0.86
N SER A 746 -23.62 1.66 -0.32
CA SER A 746 -24.45 1.41 -1.50
C SER A 746 -24.34 -0.05 -1.96
N MET A 747 -23.14 -0.62 -2.02
CA MET A 747 -22.94 -2.05 -2.35
C MET A 747 -23.60 -2.98 -1.34
N GLN A 748 -23.57 -2.63 -0.05
CA GLN A 748 -24.24 -3.40 1.00
C GLN A 748 -25.77 -3.36 0.83
N LEU A 749 -26.33 -2.20 0.49
CA LEU A 749 -27.75 -2.06 0.15
C LEU A 749 -28.12 -2.88 -1.10
N GLU A 750 -27.31 -2.80 -2.16
CA GLU A 750 -27.48 -3.57 -3.39
C GLU A 750 -27.50 -5.09 -3.13
N ARG A 751 -26.59 -5.59 -2.29
CA ARG A 751 -26.63 -6.99 -1.81
C ARG A 751 -27.92 -7.29 -1.05
N ALA A 752 -28.34 -6.40 -0.15
CA ALA A 752 -29.52 -6.63 0.69
C ALA A 752 -30.82 -6.68 -0.13
N ILE A 753 -30.92 -5.91 -1.22
CA ILE A 753 -32.04 -5.98 -2.16
C ILE A 753 -31.89 -7.08 -3.23
N GLY A 754 -30.76 -7.80 -3.22
CA GLY A 754 -30.45 -8.87 -4.17
C GLY A 754 -30.25 -8.37 -5.61
N TYR A 755 -29.79 -7.13 -5.79
CA TYR A 755 -29.64 -6.49 -7.10
C TYR A 755 -28.44 -5.55 -7.11
N PHE A 756 -27.42 -5.89 -7.91
CA PHE A 756 -26.26 -5.03 -8.14
C PHE A 756 -26.39 -4.26 -9.46
N PHE A 757 -26.34 -2.92 -9.42
CA PHE A 757 -26.57 -2.12 -10.63
C PHE A 757 -25.43 -2.29 -11.65
N LEU A 758 -24.18 -2.45 -11.18
CA LEU A 758 -23.01 -2.66 -12.04
C LEU A 758 -23.02 -3.99 -12.80
N LEU A 759 -23.76 -5.00 -12.32
CA LEU A 759 -23.87 -6.30 -12.98
C LEU A 759 -25.08 -6.40 -13.93
N ASN A 760 -25.89 -5.35 -14.02
CA ASN A 760 -27.10 -5.32 -14.84
C ASN A 760 -26.99 -4.31 -15.98
N SER A 761 -27.74 -4.54 -17.05
CA SER A 761 -27.77 -3.60 -18.18
C SER A 761 -28.43 -2.27 -17.79
N GLU A 762 -28.06 -1.21 -18.49
CA GLU A 762 -28.63 0.12 -18.28
C GLU A 762 -30.17 0.13 -18.40
N ASP A 763 -30.73 -0.59 -19.37
CA ASP A 763 -32.19 -0.73 -19.52
C ASP A 763 -32.86 -1.34 -18.29
N THR A 764 -32.24 -2.35 -17.68
CA THR A 764 -32.75 -3.02 -16.47
C THR A 764 -32.68 -2.09 -15.27
N ASN A 765 -31.58 -1.34 -15.15
CA ASN A 765 -31.39 -0.32 -14.12
C ASN A 765 -32.44 0.81 -14.25
N GLN A 766 -32.71 1.29 -15.46
CA GLN A 766 -33.76 2.29 -15.69
C GLN A 766 -35.15 1.75 -15.35
N ALA A 767 -35.43 0.48 -15.68
CA ALA A 767 -36.69 -0.15 -15.29
C ALA A 767 -36.85 -0.27 -13.77
N PHE A 768 -35.78 -0.55 -13.03
CA PHE A 768 -35.78 -0.54 -11.56
C PHE A 768 -36.13 0.85 -11.02
N ILE A 769 -35.42 1.89 -11.50
CA ILE A 769 -35.61 3.28 -11.08
C ILE A 769 -37.06 3.74 -11.35
N GLN A 770 -37.62 3.39 -12.51
CA GLN A 770 -39.00 3.75 -12.85
C GLN A 770 -40.02 3.08 -11.92
N ARG A 771 -39.82 1.81 -11.54
CA ARG A 771 -40.67 1.13 -10.56
C ARG A 771 -40.60 1.81 -9.20
N ALA A 772 -39.40 2.16 -8.75
CA ALA A 772 -39.18 2.88 -7.49
C ALA A 772 -39.92 4.23 -7.50
N GLN A 773 -39.74 5.04 -8.54
CA GLN A 773 -40.41 6.33 -8.69
C GLN A 773 -41.94 6.18 -8.72
N ALA A 774 -42.47 5.22 -9.48
CA ALA A 774 -43.90 4.96 -9.54
C ALA A 774 -44.47 4.54 -8.17
N PHE A 775 -43.74 3.69 -7.43
CA PHE A 775 -44.13 3.26 -6.09
C PHE A 775 -44.18 4.44 -5.11
N ILE A 776 -43.12 5.25 -5.08
CA ILE A 776 -43.01 6.44 -4.21
C ILE A 776 -44.12 7.44 -4.51
N LEU A 777 -44.38 7.73 -5.80
CA LEU A 777 -45.42 8.68 -6.22
C LEU A 777 -46.84 8.18 -5.93
N SER A 778 -47.06 6.86 -5.96
CA SER A 778 -48.38 6.27 -5.69
C SER A 778 -48.83 6.36 -4.23
N ARG A 779 -47.89 6.61 -3.29
CA ARG A 779 -48.11 6.65 -1.84
C ARG A 779 -47.81 8.01 -1.21
N ASN A 780 -47.59 9.05 -2.02
CA ASN A 780 -47.41 10.44 -1.58
C ASN A 780 -48.71 11.21 -1.44
#